data_AF-L7U0L6-F1
#
_entry.id   AF-L7U0L6-F1
#
_cell.length_a   1.000
_cell.length_b   1.000
_cell.length_c   1.000
_cell.angle_alpha   90.00
_cell.angle_beta   90.00
_cell.angle_gamma   90.00
#
_symmetry.space_group_name_H-M   'P 1'
#
loop_
_entity.id
_entity.type
_entity.pdbx_description
1 polymer ?
#
loop_
_entity_poly.entity_id
_entity_poly.type
_entity_poly.pdbx_seq_one_letter_code
_entity_poly.pdbx_strand_id
1 'polypeptide(L)'
;MRRLRGILLSCGGALWLAACGSGGTSQEPDGALGAQALPIIAEQPGGIAEAVWRWYDDPDIAKSSYASPVWFDLGGGSIRCSAAMIGPNFMLTAAHCGAPTQLTLSFLTYAEDSNTAKRFEDFNCKMLYNTWHSSDLALYFCPPNASGVSPGDKYGYLDFETGALSVGQQVYSIWGNPLQTPAPSLYDVRFLSKGTITSTTSSGTFTTDPAFVQVNPSTGLPDYTTSHERSIGISTNLWSNYGASGSAQLSATSHRIAVGPLSTATPDGHGRNALSIAQYLLDGTVDGRDPIRLNTSYVASLGVTPSSYTGLMDKDGDKLIDLQEDVERLRGESARDWYVLDFDSERRNALWTLNTAAFVSVSFNTTDRTAQLIRTQASVAEQPMLSHSRLNLTPGKYRLSLQLDTVTSDSSLPVWLGMAWVNPVTGLGEIQGRWLSSPPGSGWGMHAVEVTLPTTQGAQVMVMGASSRFNVRLAAINVVKSGAAMNLDTADLRFHWRNDVTGGRGRVVPRGVNSATRTDWALRVKFDATNPTGWPIRNRQFALVGAGRYRLCFDHKQETSASSGVMRVVSTGEERVRQDIAAGSAWSRTCTPSFRAKTDDNNVQFGVTSGAGSYLVDNIAIVEEPRFISEPGVDRPGQDIRSLDLLVADPVLCEDACANESGCVAYTYVAPGHQGVNARCWLKSALPATSYSTSWCHTGYRLP
;
A
#
# COMPACT_ATOMS: atom_id res chain seq x y z
N MET A 1 4.31 -68.60 13.81
CA MET A 1 3.47 -69.40 14.74
C MET A 1 4.25 -69.68 16.02
N ARG A 2 3.58 -70.22 17.06
CA ARG A 2 4.05 -70.48 18.44
C ARG A 2 4.06 -69.27 19.39
N ARG A 3 3.66 -69.57 20.63
CA ARG A 3 3.44 -68.68 21.78
C ARG A 3 4.59 -68.84 22.80
N LEU A 4 4.64 -67.90 23.75
CA LEU A 4 5.04 -68.07 25.16
C LEU A 4 6.46 -68.57 25.48
N ARG A 5 7.18 -67.74 26.25
CA ARG A 5 7.53 -68.06 27.65
C ARG A 5 7.71 -66.77 28.47
N GLY A 6 7.62 -66.90 29.79
CA GLY A 6 7.82 -65.85 30.80
C GLY A 6 7.92 -66.51 32.19
N ILE A 7 7.87 -65.69 33.26
CA ILE A 7 8.02 -66.03 34.70
C ILE A 7 9.47 -66.01 35.24
N LEU A 8 9.79 -64.87 35.87
CA LEU A 8 10.37 -64.68 37.23
C LEU A 8 11.43 -65.66 37.77
N LEU A 9 12.55 -65.11 38.31
CA LEU A 9 12.65 -64.81 39.76
C LEU A 9 13.73 -63.73 40.05
N SER A 10 13.98 -63.41 41.33
CA SER A 10 14.67 -62.18 41.78
C SER A 10 15.61 -62.35 43.00
N CYS A 11 16.51 -61.37 43.18
CA CYS A 11 17.23 -60.90 44.39
C CYS A 11 18.14 -59.72 43.94
N GLY A 12 18.45 -58.62 44.65
CA GLY A 12 18.14 -58.02 45.97
C GLY A 12 19.23 -56.94 46.26
N GLY A 13 19.15 -55.93 47.15
CA GLY A 13 18.05 -55.37 47.95
C GLY A 13 18.55 -54.41 49.09
N ALA A 14 18.12 -53.14 49.12
CA ALA A 14 18.22 -52.12 50.21
C ALA A 14 17.44 -50.84 49.79
N LEU A 15 16.68 -50.04 50.58
CA LEU A 15 16.19 -50.02 51.99
C LEU A 15 17.02 -49.26 53.06
N TRP A 16 16.30 -48.52 53.96
CA TRP A 16 16.70 -47.64 55.11
C TRP A 16 17.26 -46.23 54.75
N LEU A 17 16.91 -45.12 55.42
CA LEU A 17 15.83 -44.76 56.38
C LEU A 17 15.52 -43.24 56.30
N ALA A 18 14.63 -42.69 57.14
CA ALA A 18 14.21 -41.27 57.19
C ALA A 18 14.55 -40.57 58.52
N ALA A 19 14.64 -39.23 58.51
CA ALA A 19 14.64 -38.36 59.71
C ALA A 19 14.23 -36.89 59.38
N CYS A 20 13.77 -36.16 60.40
CA CYS A 20 13.15 -34.82 60.31
C CYS A 20 14.15 -33.63 60.25
N GLY A 21 13.68 -32.45 59.86
CA GLY A 21 14.35 -31.16 60.08
C GLY A 21 13.53 -29.96 59.62
N SER A 22 13.22 -29.03 60.52
CA SER A 22 12.41 -27.83 60.24
C SER A 22 13.24 -26.54 60.33
N GLY A 23 12.90 -25.55 59.50
CA GLY A 23 13.48 -24.20 59.57
C GLY A 23 13.46 -23.51 58.20
N GLY A 24 12.61 -22.49 58.04
CA GLY A 24 12.49 -21.75 56.79
C GLY A 24 13.13 -20.37 56.84
N THR A 25 13.82 -20.01 55.76
CA THR A 25 14.04 -18.63 55.30
C THR A 25 13.96 -18.63 53.78
N SER A 26 13.45 -17.55 53.20
CA SER A 26 13.20 -17.44 51.75
C SER A 26 14.50 -17.24 50.95
N GLN A 27 14.74 -18.13 49.98
CA GLN A 27 15.55 -17.83 48.80
C GLN A 27 14.67 -17.91 47.56
N GLU A 28 14.94 -17.03 46.59
CA GLU A 28 14.31 -17.10 45.27
C GLU A 28 14.78 -18.35 44.51
N PRO A 29 13.88 -19.06 43.81
CA PRO A 29 14.27 -20.02 42.80
C PRO A 29 14.51 -19.28 41.47
N ASP A 30 15.78 -19.09 41.12
CA ASP A 30 16.20 -18.65 39.78
C ASP A 30 15.72 -19.68 38.73
N GLY A 31 14.58 -19.38 38.11
CA GLY A 31 13.59 -20.36 37.67
C GLY A 31 13.75 -20.89 36.23
N ALA A 32 14.97 -21.13 35.77
CA ALA A 32 15.27 -21.79 34.50
C ALA A 32 14.62 -21.17 33.23
N LEU A 33 14.81 -19.87 33.00
CA LEU A 33 14.72 -19.26 31.66
C LEU A 33 15.91 -19.72 30.77
N GLY A 34 15.96 -21.03 30.51
CA GLY A 34 17.09 -21.73 29.90
C GLY A 34 16.70 -22.96 29.09
N ALA A 35 15.45 -23.02 28.60
CA ALA A 35 15.06 -24.01 27.61
C ALA A 35 15.84 -23.78 26.32
N GLN A 36 16.62 -24.78 25.88
CA GLN A 36 17.33 -24.71 24.60
C GLN A 36 16.31 -24.58 23.46
N ALA A 37 16.38 -23.47 22.73
CA ALA A 37 15.50 -23.23 21.59
C ALA A 37 15.72 -24.30 20.52
N LEU A 38 14.71 -25.14 20.29
CA LEU A 38 14.74 -26.11 19.20
C LEU A 38 14.68 -25.35 17.86
N PRO A 39 15.64 -25.59 16.94
CA PRO A 39 15.61 -24.97 15.62
C PRO A 39 14.38 -25.47 14.86
N ILE A 40 13.82 -24.63 13.99
CA ILE A 40 12.81 -25.09 13.02
C ILE A 40 13.45 -26.22 12.19
N ILE A 41 12.99 -27.46 12.40
CA ILE A 41 13.70 -28.65 11.90
C ILE A 41 13.67 -28.72 10.37
N ALA A 42 12.62 -28.18 9.73
CA ALA A 42 12.53 -27.87 8.31
C ALA A 42 11.36 -26.89 8.06
N GLU A 43 11.33 -26.25 6.89
CA GLU A 43 10.10 -25.59 6.40
C GLU A 43 8.93 -26.58 6.41
N GLN A 44 7.75 -26.16 6.88
CA GLN A 44 6.53 -26.95 6.90
C GLN A 44 5.67 -26.57 5.68
N PRO A 45 5.60 -27.40 4.61
CA PRO A 45 5.10 -26.97 3.30
C PRO A 45 3.62 -26.59 3.26
N GLY A 46 3.22 -25.85 2.22
CA GLY A 46 1.82 -25.50 1.98
C GLY A 46 1.32 -24.32 2.83
N GLY A 47 2.24 -23.46 3.28
CA GLY A 47 1.94 -22.26 4.05
C GLY A 47 1.85 -22.48 5.57
N ILE A 48 2.22 -23.66 6.09
CA ILE A 48 2.22 -23.91 7.54
C ILE A 48 3.36 -23.11 8.21
N ALA A 49 4.59 -23.27 7.71
CA ALA A 49 5.76 -22.48 8.11
C ALA A 49 6.80 -22.50 6.97
N GLU A 50 6.65 -21.60 6.00
CA GLU A 50 7.49 -21.55 4.79
C GLU A 50 8.15 -20.17 4.61
N ALA A 51 9.29 -20.13 3.93
CA ALA A 51 9.95 -18.89 3.58
C ALA A 51 9.07 -17.99 2.69
N VAL A 52 8.92 -16.72 3.07
CA VAL A 52 7.86 -15.83 2.55
C VAL A 52 7.97 -15.52 1.05
N TRP A 53 9.17 -15.60 0.45
CA TRP A 53 9.34 -15.37 -0.99
C TRP A 53 8.62 -16.41 -1.86
N ARG A 54 8.43 -17.64 -1.37
CA ARG A 54 7.64 -18.69 -2.04
C ARG A 54 6.21 -18.25 -2.34
N TRP A 55 5.71 -17.28 -1.56
CA TRP A 55 4.38 -16.74 -1.64
C TRP A 55 4.30 -15.37 -2.35
N TYR A 56 5.37 -14.89 -2.98
CA TYR A 56 5.36 -13.64 -3.77
C TYR A 56 4.53 -13.71 -5.06
N ASP A 57 4.03 -14.88 -5.43
CA ASP A 57 3.05 -15.05 -6.52
C ASP A 57 1.59 -14.83 -6.07
N ASP A 58 1.36 -14.75 -4.75
CA ASP A 58 0.14 -14.26 -4.11
C ASP A 58 0.33 -12.75 -3.83
N PRO A 59 -0.39 -11.85 -4.53
CA PRO A 59 -0.09 -10.42 -4.52
C PRO A 59 -0.49 -9.72 -3.21
N ASP A 60 -1.39 -10.31 -2.43
CA ASP A 60 -1.87 -9.74 -1.17
C ASP A 60 -1.02 -10.22 0.01
N ILE A 61 -0.59 -11.48 0.01
CA ILE A 61 0.48 -11.94 0.92
C ILE A 61 1.80 -11.21 0.60
N ALA A 62 2.12 -10.98 -0.67
CA ALA A 62 3.26 -10.16 -1.07
C ALA A 62 3.18 -8.75 -0.47
N LYS A 63 2.05 -8.03 -0.66
CA LYS A 63 1.81 -6.71 -0.03
C LYS A 63 2.04 -6.77 1.49
N SER A 64 1.37 -7.68 2.19
CA SER A 64 1.50 -7.77 3.64
C SER A 64 2.93 -8.08 4.07
N SER A 65 3.63 -8.95 3.34
CA SER A 65 5.02 -9.27 3.63
C SER A 65 5.95 -8.06 3.54
N TYR A 66 5.70 -7.08 2.68
CA TYR A 66 6.56 -5.88 2.65
C TYR A 66 6.35 -5.03 3.91
N ALA A 67 5.13 -4.99 4.44
CA ALA A 67 4.74 -4.22 5.63
C ALA A 67 5.02 -4.90 7.00
N SER A 68 5.55 -6.13 7.03
CA SER A 68 5.86 -6.89 8.26
C SER A 68 7.37 -7.07 8.52
N PRO A 69 8.12 -6.00 8.86
CA PRO A 69 9.55 -6.06 9.13
C PRO A 69 9.91 -6.91 10.37
N VAL A 70 11.21 -7.06 10.59
CA VAL A 70 11.78 -7.69 11.80
C VAL A 70 12.77 -6.71 12.42
N TRP A 71 13.03 -6.81 13.73
CA TRP A 71 13.95 -5.89 14.39
C TRP A 71 15.10 -6.59 15.12
N PHE A 72 16.21 -5.84 15.24
CA PHE A 72 17.48 -6.24 15.84
C PHE A 72 17.93 -5.19 16.86
N ASP A 73 18.73 -5.61 17.85
CA ASP A 73 19.38 -4.69 18.79
C ASP A 73 20.22 -3.63 18.06
N LEU A 74 20.49 -2.50 18.71
CA LEU A 74 21.49 -1.55 18.21
C LEU A 74 22.87 -2.21 18.19
N GLY A 75 23.50 -2.25 17.01
CA GLY A 75 24.72 -3.02 16.75
C GLY A 75 24.50 -4.29 15.93
N GLY A 76 23.25 -4.70 15.71
CA GLY A 76 22.88 -5.89 14.93
C GLY A 76 22.89 -7.18 15.75
N GLY A 77 22.82 -8.32 15.05
CA GLY A 77 22.73 -9.65 15.66
C GLY A 77 21.85 -10.58 14.82
N SER A 78 21.19 -11.52 15.47
CA SER A 78 20.06 -12.29 14.90
C SER A 78 18.74 -11.58 15.18
N ILE A 79 17.68 -11.93 14.44
CA ILE A 79 16.33 -11.36 14.63
C ILE A 79 15.88 -11.54 16.09
N ARG A 80 15.50 -10.44 16.75
CA ARG A 80 14.94 -10.47 18.11
C ARG A 80 13.45 -10.82 18.09
N CYS A 81 12.67 -9.98 17.42
CA CYS A 81 11.23 -10.13 17.26
C CYS A 81 10.79 -9.63 15.88
N SER A 82 9.55 -9.96 15.53
CA SER A 82 8.84 -9.45 14.36
C SER A 82 8.09 -8.15 14.69
N ALA A 83 7.69 -7.42 13.65
CA ALA A 83 6.93 -6.18 13.79
C ALA A 83 5.96 -5.97 12.62
N ALA A 84 5.08 -4.97 12.74
CA ALA A 84 4.21 -4.50 11.67
C ALA A 84 4.29 -2.98 11.54
N MET A 85 4.43 -2.47 10.32
CA MET A 85 4.20 -1.05 10.03
C MET A 85 2.69 -0.77 10.03
N ILE A 86 2.25 0.28 10.71
CA ILE A 86 0.85 0.72 10.82
C ILE A 86 0.61 2.15 10.29
N GLY A 87 1.67 2.82 9.84
CA GLY A 87 1.62 4.12 9.15
C GLY A 87 2.94 4.41 8.44
N PRO A 88 3.09 5.59 7.80
CA PRO A 88 4.34 6.03 7.17
C PRO A 88 5.58 5.88 8.06
N ASN A 89 5.46 6.27 9.33
CA ASN A 89 6.54 6.21 10.32
C ASN A 89 6.19 5.39 11.58
N PHE A 90 5.03 4.76 11.68
CA PHE A 90 4.58 4.09 12.91
C PHE A 90 4.69 2.56 12.81
N MET A 91 5.25 1.94 13.86
CA MET A 91 5.51 0.51 13.94
C MET A 91 5.01 -0.07 15.28
N LEU A 92 4.40 -1.25 15.23
CA LEU A 92 4.06 -2.08 16.38
C LEU A 92 4.94 -3.32 16.47
N THR A 93 5.33 -3.66 17.69
CA THR A 93 5.88 -4.96 18.11
C THR A 93 5.31 -5.30 19.50
N ALA A 94 5.57 -6.50 20.01
CA ALA A 94 5.22 -6.83 21.40
C ALA A 94 6.17 -6.12 22.39
N ALA A 95 5.78 -6.03 23.67
CA ALA A 95 6.58 -5.35 24.70
C ALA A 95 7.57 -6.31 25.40
N HIS A 96 7.24 -7.59 25.57
CA HIS A 96 8.15 -8.62 26.12
C HIS A 96 9.45 -8.79 25.32
N CYS A 97 9.45 -8.32 24.07
CA CYS A 97 10.60 -8.08 23.22
C CYS A 97 11.62 -7.08 23.82
N GLY A 98 11.43 -6.60 25.05
CA GLY A 98 12.35 -5.78 25.84
C GLY A 98 12.12 -4.27 25.72
N ALA A 99 11.21 -3.84 24.84
CA ALA A 99 10.86 -2.46 24.54
C ALA A 99 12.05 -1.44 24.59
N PRO A 100 13.21 -1.72 23.95
CA PRO A 100 14.38 -0.86 24.05
C PRO A 100 14.08 0.55 23.53
N THR A 101 14.68 1.57 24.14
CA THR A 101 14.41 2.98 23.77
C THR A 101 14.70 3.29 22.28
N GLN A 102 15.54 2.48 21.65
CA GLN A 102 15.94 2.56 20.24
C GLN A 102 16.20 1.15 19.70
N LEU A 103 15.88 0.90 18.43
CA LEU A 103 16.13 -0.38 17.76
C LEU A 103 16.47 -0.22 16.27
N THR A 104 17.01 -1.28 15.67
CA THR A 104 17.22 -1.38 14.22
C THR A 104 16.04 -2.13 13.61
N LEU A 105 15.16 -1.44 12.89
CA LEU A 105 14.06 -2.07 12.15
C LEU A 105 14.50 -2.40 10.72
N SER A 106 14.42 -3.65 10.31
CA SER A 106 14.95 -4.13 9.04
C SER A 106 13.90 -4.75 8.13
N PHE A 107 13.91 -4.34 6.86
CA PHE A 107 13.00 -4.82 5.83
C PHE A 107 13.68 -5.86 4.92
N LEU A 108 13.44 -7.14 5.20
CA LEU A 108 14.08 -8.27 4.50
C LEU A 108 13.29 -8.66 3.23
N THR A 109 13.80 -8.29 2.05
CA THR A 109 13.22 -8.68 0.75
C THR A 109 14.12 -9.66 0.00
N TYR A 110 13.60 -10.28 -1.07
CA TYR A 110 14.27 -11.36 -1.80
C TYR A 110 14.20 -11.10 -3.31
N ALA A 111 15.35 -10.70 -3.89
CA ALA A 111 15.47 -10.32 -5.30
C ALA A 111 15.28 -11.49 -6.28
N GLU A 112 15.32 -12.73 -5.78
CA GLU A 112 15.08 -13.99 -6.49
C GLU A 112 14.37 -14.96 -5.54
N ASP A 113 14.00 -16.16 -5.99
CA ASP A 113 13.32 -17.17 -5.15
C ASP A 113 14.31 -17.95 -4.24
N SER A 114 15.23 -17.22 -3.59
CA SER A 114 16.35 -17.78 -2.82
C SER A 114 16.72 -16.96 -1.58
N ASN A 115 17.12 -17.65 -0.50
CA ASN A 115 17.73 -17.05 0.70
C ASN A 115 19.04 -16.29 0.38
N THR A 116 19.77 -16.68 -0.68
CA THR A 116 20.99 -15.97 -1.10
C THR A 116 20.71 -14.59 -1.71
N ALA A 117 19.47 -14.35 -2.15
CA ALA A 117 19.04 -13.09 -2.77
C ALA A 117 18.45 -12.09 -1.75
N LYS A 118 18.72 -12.27 -0.45
CA LYS A 118 18.30 -11.34 0.61
C LYS A 118 18.80 -9.91 0.34
N ARG A 119 17.91 -8.95 0.61
CA ARG A 119 18.20 -7.52 0.73
C ARG A 119 17.66 -7.06 2.07
N PHE A 120 18.43 -6.21 2.75
CA PHE A 120 18.09 -5.59 4.01
C PHE A 120 18.03 -4.08 3.77
N GLU A 121 17.12 -3.39 4.45
CA GLU A 121 17.15 -1.94 4.54
C GLU A 121 16.68 -1.53 5.94
N ASP A 122 17.52 -0.75 6.61
CA ASP A 122 17.42 -0.51 8.04
C ASP A 122 16.93 0.91 8.36
N PHE A 123 16.13 1.01 9.42
CA PHE A 123 15.56 2.25 9.95
C PHE A 123 15.74 2.29 11.47
N ASN A 124 16.35 3.37 11.97
CA ASN A 124 16.66 3.54 13.39
C ASN A 124 15.45 4.11 14.14
N CYS A 125 14.55 3.23 14.59
CA CYS A 125 13.33 3.65 15.28
C CYS A 125 13.59 4.06 16.73
N LYS A 126 12.71 4.91 17.26
CA LYS A 126 12.68 5.35 18.66
C LYS A 126 11.35 4.91 19.27
N MET A 127 11.41 4.33 20.47
CA MET A 127 10.21 3.93 21.20
C MET A 127 9.44 5.19 21.64
N LEU A 128 8.11 5.17 21.48
CA LEU A 128 7.21 6.21 21.97
C LEU A 128 6.68 5.83 23.35
N TYR A 129 6.07 4.65 23.44
CA TYR A 129 5.61 4.03 24.68
C TYR A 129 5.54 2.52 24.51
N ASN A 130 5.24 1.82 25.59
CA ASN A 130 4.65 0.48 25.56
C ASN A 130 3.54 0.39 26.62
N THR A 131 2.77 -0.67 26.56
CA THR A 131 1.62 -0.97 27.43
C THR A 131 1.80 -2.35 28.07
N TRP A 132 3.05 -2.68 28.43
CA TRP A 132 3.53 -4.03 28.74
C TRP A 132 2.57 -4.83 29.62
N HIS A 133 2.15 -4.27 30.75
CA HIS A 133 1.33 -4.99 31.73
C HIS A 133 -0.18 -5.00 31.46
N SER A 134 -0.73 -4.06 30.67
CA SER A 134 -2.14 -4.11 30.25
C SER A 134 -2.33 -4.96 28.99
N SER A 135 -1.39 -4.87 28.05
CA SER A 135 -1.60 -5.34 26.68
C SER A 135 -0.32 -5.47 25.83
N ASP A 136 0.84 -5.83 26.41
CA ASP A 136 2.05 -6.34 25.70
C ASP A 136 2.36 -5.72 24.32
N LEU A 137 2.22 -4.40 24.17
CA LEU A 137 2.36 -3.70 22.89
C LEU A 137 3.36 -2.57 23.05
N ALA A 138 4.27 -2.41 22.08
CA ALA A 138 5.23 -1.32 22.04
C ALA A 138 5.10 -0.55 20.71
N LEU A 139 4.90 0.77 20.81
CA LEU A 139 4.73 1.68 19.68
C LEU A 139 6.05 2.42 19.41
N TYR A 140 6.51 2.38 18.17
CA TYR A 140 7.74 3.03 17.72
C TYR A 140 7.48 4.04 16.62
N PHE A 141 8.24 5.13 16.65
CA PHE A 141 8.39 6.03 15.52
C PHE A 141 9.69 5.73 14.78
N CYS A 142 9.57 5.44 13.50
CA CYS A 142 10.63 5.07 12.57
C CYS A 142 10.81 6.21 11.54
N PRO A 143 11.74 7.16 11.76
CA PRO A 143 12.01 8.23 10.81
C PRO A 143 12.56 7.67 9.49
N PRO A 144 12.53 8.44 8.39
CA PRO A 144 13.26 8.12 7.17
C PRO A 144 14.73 7.80 7.43
N ASN A 145 15.28 6.85 6.64
CA ASN A 145 16.73 6.62 6.60
C ASN A 145 17.41 7.63 5.64
N ALA A 146 18.68 7.39 5.31
CA ALA A 146 19.47 8.28 4.44
C ALA A 146 18.89 8.47 3.01
N SER A 147 17.92 7.65 2.58
CA SER A 147 17.18 7.84 1.31
C SER A 147 16.10 8.93 1.37
N GLY A 148 15.75 9.42 2.56
CA GLY A 148 14.72 10.44 2.77
C GLY A 148 13.27 9.93 2.73
N VAL A 149 13.05 8.66 2.36
CA VAL A 149 11.70 8.05 2.32
C VAL A 149 11.36 7.38 3.66
N SER A 150 10.15 7.63 4.16
CA SER A 150 9.60 6.97 5.36
C SER A 150 9.44 5.46 5.14
N PRO A 151 9.70 4.59 6.14
CA PRO A 151 9.68 3.14 5.96
C PRO A 151 8.31 2.60 5.50
N GLY A 152 7.21 3.12 6.05
CA GLY A 152 5.85 2.77 5.63
C GLY A 152 5.49 3.29 4.24
N ASP A 153 6.00 4.47 3.85
CA ASP A 153 5.83 4.98 2.47
C ASP A 153 6.60 4.14 1.45
N LYS A 154 7.77 3.61 1.84
CA LYS A 154 8.60 2.77 0.98
C LYS A 154 8.06 1.34 0.88
N TYR A 155 7.85 0.67 2.00
CA TYR A 155 7.51 -0.75 2.05
C TYR A 155 6.00 -1.03 2.12
N GLY A 156 5.22 -0.09 2.65
CA GLY A 156 3.81 -0.26 2.96
C GLY A 156 3.58 -0.44 4.45
N TYR A 157 2.32 -0.30 4.85
CA TYR A 157 1.82 -0.49 6.20
C TYR A 157 0.45 -1.20 6.17
N LEU A 158 0.01 -1.67 7.33
CA LEU A 158 -1.18 -2.48 7.54
C LEU A 158 -2.21 -1.73 8.38
N ASP A 159 -3.46 -1.78 7.94
CA ASP A 159 -4.61 -1.20 8.63
C ASP A 159 -5.26 -2.24 9.58
N PHE A 160 -6.16 -1.80 10.46
CA PHE A 160 -6.78 -2.65 11.50
C PHE A 160 -8.15 -3.22 11.08
N GLU A 161 -8.46 -4.46 11.50
CA GLU A 161 -9.78 -5.07 11.43
C GLU A 161 -10.40 -5.12 12.84
N THR A 162 -11.06 -4.03 13.24
CA THR A 162 -11.64 -3.85 14.57
C THR A 162 -13.07 -4.42 14.70
N GLY A 163 -13.38 -5.42 13.87
CA GLY A 163 -14.62 -6.19 13.90
C GLY A 163 -14.57 -7.35 14.90
N ALA A 164 -15.73 -7.94 15.19
CA ALA A 164 -15.80 -9.14 16.03
C ALA A 164 -15.23 -10.35 15.29
N LEU A 165 -14.23 -11.01 15.88
CA LEU A 165 -13.59 -12.19 15.31
C LEU A 165 -14.34 -13.48 15.68
N SER A 166 -14.11 -14.56 14.92
CA SER A 166 -14.84 -15.82 15.09
C SER A 166 -13.93 -17.06 15.02
N VAL A 167 -14.26 -18.10 15.78
CA VAL A 167 -13.57 -19.40 15.72
C VAL A 167 -13.76 -20.01 14.32
N GLY A 168 -12.67 -20.48 13.71
CA GLY A 168 -12.62 -20.95 12.32
C GLY A 168 -12.28 -19.87 11.28
N GLN A 169 -12.26 -18.59 11.65
CA GLN A 169 -11.81 -17.50 10.77
C GLN A 169 -10.36 -17.73 10.34
N GLN A 170 -10.11 -17.63 9.03
CA GLN A 170 -8.80 -17.85 8.42
C GLN A 170 -7.89 -16.65 8.66
N VAL A 171 -6.66 -16.92 9.13
CA VAL A 171 -5.64 -15.93 9.44
C VAL A 171 -4.26 -16.36 8.96
N TYR A 172 -3.36 -15.40 8.77
CA TYR A 172 -1.96 -15.66 8.47
C TYR A 172 -1.04 -14.65 9.18
N SER A 173 0.24 -14.98 9.30
CA SER A 173 1.24 -14.09 9.91
C SER A 173 2.56 -14.19 9.15
N ILE A 174 3.18 -13.04 8.90
CA ILE A 174 4.58 -12.95 8.45
C ILE A 174 5.45 -12.66 9.67
N TRP A 175 6.51 -13.44 9.84
CA TRP A 175 7.36 -13.39 11.02
C TRP A 175 8.82 -13.73 10.72
N GLY A 176 9.74 -13.34 11.60
CA GLY A 176 11.17 -13.66 11.50
C GLY A 176 11.53 -14.96 12.19
N ASN A 177 12.17 -15.88 11.46
CA ASN A 177 12.88 -17.02 12.04
C ASN A 177 14.37 -16.69 12.24
N PRO A 178 14.86 -16.56 13.48
CA PRO A 178 16.29 -16.41 13.78
C PRO A 178 17.07 -17.74 13.74
N LEU A 179 16.40 -18.89 13.78
CA LEU A 179 17.05 -20.19 13.98
C LEU A 179 17.46 -20.83 12.65
N GLN A 180 18.69 -21.36 12.60
CA GLN A 180 19.22 -22.01 11.41
C GLN A 180 18.48 -23.32 11.12
N THR A 181 17.84 -23.43 9.94
CA THR A 181 17.30 -24.71 9.45
C THR A 181 18.41 -25.60 8.88
N PRO A 182 18.30 -26.95 8.94
CA PRO A 182 19.35 -27.86 8.46
C PRO A 182 19.49 -27.92 6.93
N ALA A 183 18.38 -28.01 6.18
CA ALA A 183 18.40 -28.11 4.72
C ALA A 183 17.05 -27.65 4.09
N PRO A 184 17.04 -26.70 3.12
CA PRO A 184 18.14 -25.75 2.83
C PRO A 184 18.46 -24.93 4.09
N SER A 185 19.63 -24.29 4.15
CA SER A 185 19.98 -23.52 5.34
C SER A 185 19.38 -22.11 5.30
N LEU A 186 18.41 -21.89 6.18
CA LEU A 186 17.66 -20.66 6.38
C LEU A 186 18.00 -20.13 7.78
N TYR A 187 18.75 -19.03 7.82
CA TYR A 187 19.13 -18.30 9.03
C TYR A 187 18.83 -16.81 8.82
N ASP A 188 18.25 -16.15 9.82
CA ASP A 188 17.60 -14.83 9.73
C ASP A 188 16.74 -14.70 8.45
N VAL A 189 15.64 -15.46 8.41
CA VAL A 189 14.72 -15.56 7.26
C VAL A 189 13.29 -15.25 7.68
N ARG A 190 12.53 -14.56 6.83
CA ARG A 190 11.12 -14.29 7.09
C ARG A 190 10.24 -15.44 6.59
N PHE A 191 9.42 -15.95 7.49
CA PHE A 191 8.48 -17.03 7.30
C PHE A 191 7.05 -16.51 7.18
N LEU A 192 6.21 -17.29 6.50
CA LEU A 192 4.76 -17.19 6.47
C LEU A 192 4.18 -18.40 7.20
N SER A 193 3.17 -18.16 8.03
CA SER A 193 2.30 -19.20 8.57
C SER A 193 0.84 -18.85 8.30
N LYS A 194 0.03 -19.84 7.91
CA LYS A 194 -1.43 -19.79 7.70
C LYS A 194 -2.14 -20.70 8.70
N GLY A 195 -3.36 -20.36 9.09
CA GLY A 195 -4.13 -21.08 10.09
C GLY A 195 -5.50 -20.46 10.37
N THR A 196 -6.08 -20.79 11.51
CA THR A 196 -7.39 -20.32 11.97
C THR A 196 -7.37 -19.86 13.42
N ILE A 197 -8.30 -18.97 13.75
CA ILE A 197 -8.70 -18.73 15.13
C ILE A 197 -9.30 -20.01 15.72
N THR A 198 -8.81 -20.43 16.88
CA THR A 198 -9.24 -21.64 17.61
C THR A 198 -10.07 -21.31 18.86
N SER A 199 -9.92 -20.09 19.39
CA SER A 199 -10.69 -19.59 20.54
C SER A 199 -10.73 -18.06 20.51
N THR A 200 -11.82 -17.49 21.03
CA THR A 200 -12.03 -16.05 21.21
C THR A 200 -12.27 -15.67 22.68
N THR A 201 -11.93 -16.56 23.62
CA THR A 201 -12.12 -16.35 25.08
C THR A 201 -10.98 -16.89 25.95
N SER A 202 -9.82 -17.21 25.36
CA SER A 202 -8.74 -17.96 26.03
C SER A 202 -8.15 -17.25 27.26
N SER A 203 -7.89 -17.99 28.33
CA SER A 203 -7.10 -17.53 29.48
C SER A 203 -5.60 -17.58 29.18
N GLY A 204 -4.82 -16.61 29.69
CA GLY A 204 -3.36 -16.61 29.48
C GLY A 204 -2.60 -15.54 30.26
N THR A 205 -1.35 -15.86 30.62
CA THR A 205 -0.60 -15.24 31.73
C THR A 205 0.17 -13.95 31.37
N PHE A 206 -0.37 -13.08 30.50
CA PHE A 206 0.37 -11.90 29.98
C PHE A 206 -0.32 -10.55 30.16
N THR A 207 -1.65 -10.50 30.34
CA THR A 207 -2.36 -9.25 30.59
C THR A 207 -2.91 -9.24 32.01
N THR A 208 -2.59 -8.20 32.77
CA THR A 208 -3.17 -7.94 34.09
C THR A 208 -4.32 -6.95 33.95
N ASP A 209 -5.17 -6.86 34.97
CA ASP A 209 -6.21 -5.85 35.03
C ASP A 209 -5.64 -4.53 35.57
N PRO A 210 -5.50 -3.47 34.73
CA PRO A 210 -4.91 -2.22 35.16
C PRO A 210 -5.77 -1.45 36.18
N ALA A 211 -7.00 -1.86 36.48
CA ALA A 211 -7.76 -1.29 37.60
C ALA A 211 -7.29 -1.79 38.97
N PHE A 212 -6.66 -2.98 39.04
CA PHE A 212 -6.29 -3.64 40.31
C PHE A 212 -4.78 -3.63 40.61
N VAL A 213 -3.91 -3.37 39.62
CA VAL A 213 -2.45 -3.22 39.84
C VAL A 213 -2.15 -2.03 40.77
N GLN A 214 -1.77 -2.32 42.01
CA GLN A 214 -1.37 -1.34 43.02
C GLN A 214 0.10 -0.89 42.84
N VAL A 215 0.52 0.13 43.58
CA VAL A 215 1.93 0.53 43.69
C VAL A 215 2.57 -0.15 44.89
N ASN A 216 3.67 -0.88 44.68
CA ASN A 216 4.46 -1.48 45.74
C ASN A 216 5.10 -0.35 46.60
N PRO A 217 4.79 -0.28 47.91
CA PRO A 217 5.20 0.84 48.76
C PRO A 217 6.71 0.89 49.05
N SER A 218 7.44 -0.20 48.77
CA SER A 218 8.89 -0.30 49.01
C SER A 218 9.74 0.16 47.82
N THR A 219 9.21 0.05 46.60
CA THR A 219 9.96 0.38 45.36
C THR A 219 9.41 1.61 44.62
N GLY A 220 8.15 1.99 44.84
CA GLY A 220 7.46 2.99 44.01
C GLY A 220 7.17 2.51 42.59
N LEU A 221 7.46 1.24 42.30
CA LEU A 221 7.05 0.51 41.09
C LEU A 221 5.78 -0.29 41.41
N PRO A 222 5.07 -0.85 40.42
CA PRO A 222 3.80 -1.52 40.65
C PRO A 222 3.97 -2.93 41.16
N ASP A 223 2.95 -3.40 41.87
CA ASP A 223 2.87 -4.76 42.37
C ASP A 223 1.85 -5.56 41.55
N TYR A 224 2.32 -6.18 40.47
CA TYR A 224 1.44 -6.92 39.56
C TYR A 224 0.81 -8.16 40.21
N THR A 225 1.31 -8.62 41.36
CA THR A 225 0.69 -9.70 42.15
C THR A 225 -0.63 -9.29 42.80
N THR A 226 -0.92 -7.98 42.87
CA THR A 226 -2.19 -7.43 43.38
C THR A 226 -3.33 -7.45 42.34
N SER A 227 -3.02 -7.78 41.08
CA SER A 227 -4.02 -7.96 40.03
C SER A 227 -4.26 -9.44 39.72
N HIS A 228 -5.44 -9.75 39.18
CA HIS A 228 -5.70 -11.00 38.49
C HIS A 228 -5.18 -10.95 37.05
N GLU A 229 -4.89 -12.11 36.48
CA GLU A 229 -4.66 -12.29 35.04
C GLU A 229 -5.99 -12.19 34.28
N ARG A 230 -5.95 -11.61 33.08
CA ARG A 230 -7.10 -11.53 32.16
C ARG A 230 -7.00 -12.59 31.06
N SER A 231 -8.09 -12.76 30.30
CA SER A 231 -8.07 -13.60 29.11
C SER A 231 -7.26 -12.95 27.97
N ILE A 232 -6.23 -13.63 27.48
CA ILE A 232 -5.61 -13.32 26.18
C ILE A 232 -6.61 -13.72 25.10
N GLY A 233 -7.45 -12.76 24.69
CA GLY A 233 -8.71 -13.03 24.01
C GLY A 233 -8.66 -14.01 22.84
N ILE A 234 -7.64 -13.96 21.97
CA ILE A 234 -7.60 -14.77 20.75
C ILE A 234 -6.49 -15.82 20.81
N SER A 235 -6.85 -17.09 20.64
CA SER A 235 -5.92 -18.17 20.27
C SER A 235 -6.06 -18.51 18.80
N THR A 236 -4.93 -18.84 18.15
CA THR A 236 -4.88 -19.36 16.78
C THR A 236 -3.94 -20.56 16.68
N ASN A 237 -4.14 -21.42 15.67
CA ASN A 237 -3.26 -22.57 15.40
C ASN A 237 -2.11 -22.25 14.43
N LEU A 238 -1.71 -20.98 14.29
CA LEU A 238 -0.52 -20.62 13.51
C LEU A 238 0.74 -21.29 14.08
N TRP A 239 1.69 -21.66 13.22
CA TRP A 239 3.02 -22.12 13.65
C TRP A 239 3.82 -20.95 14.24
N SER A 240 4.72 -21.24 15.18
CA SER A 240 5.54 -20.24 15.85
C SER A 240 6.89 -20.80 16.29
N ASN A 241 7.89 -19.92 16.35
CA ASN A 241 9.14 -20.10 17.07
C ASN A 241 9.61 -18.71 17.59
N TYR A 242 10.71 -18.60 18.33
CA TYR A 242 11.09 -17.44 19.15
C TYR A 242 10.88 -16.06 18.48
N GLY A 243 11.42 -15.83 17.28
CA GLY A 243 11.29 -14.54 16.57
C GLY A 243 9.88 -14.20 16.06
N ALA A 244 8.88 -15.09 16.24
CA ALA A 244 7.48 -14.81 15.96
C ALA A 244 6.84 -13.81 16.92
N SER A 245 7.41 -13.64 18.12
CA SER A 245 7.04 -12.58 19.05
C SER A 245 6.93 -11.22 18.36
N GLY A 246 5.88 -10.46 18.68
CA GLY A 246 5.60 -9.17 18.04
C GLY A 246 5.01 -9.21 16.62
N SER A 247 4.93 -10.39 15.96
CA SER A 247 4.26 -10.47 14.65
C SER A 247 2.74 -10.32 14.78
N ALA A 248 2.14 -9.51 13.91
CA ALA A 248 0.70 -9.40 13.79
C ALA A 248 0.09 -10.65 13.13
N GLN A 249 -1.21 -10.90 13.37
CA GLN A 249 -1.97 -11.96 12.70
C GLN A 249 -3.09 -11.32 11.88
N LEU A 250 -3.00 -11.52 10.57
CA LEU A 250 -3.78 -10.84 9.55
C LEU A 250 -4.95 -11.70 9.11
N SER A 251 -6.12 -11.08 8.93
CA SER A 251 -7.31 -11.73 8.37
C SER A 251 -7.04 -12.12 6.92
N ALA A 252 -7.29 -13.39 6.56
CA ALA A 252 -7.04 -13.90 5.21
C ALA A 252 -7.97 -13.31 4.13
N THR A 253 -9.00 -12.56 4.52
CA THR A 253 -9.99 -11.94 3.62
C THR A 253 -9.75 -10.44 3.43
N SER A 254 -9.38 -9.71 4.50
CA SER A 254 -9.17 -8.25 4.44
C SER A 254 -7.70 -7.87 4.27
N HIS A 255 -6.78 -8.77 4.63
CA HIS A 255 -5.34 -8.54 4.74
C HIS A 255 -4.94 -7.45 5.76
N ARG A 256 -5.87 -7.11 6.67
CA ARG A 256 -5.68 -6.20 7.82
C ARG A 256 -5.29 -6.98 9.09
N ILE A 257 -4.70 -6.27 10.05
CA ILE A 257 -4.38 -6.80 11.39
C ILE A 257 -5.68 -7.09 12.12
N ALA A 258 -5.97 -8.36 12.41
CA ALA A 258 -7.15 -8.79 13.17
C ALA A 258 -6.77 -9.11 14.62
N VAL A 259 -5.68 -9.85 14.80
CA VAL A 259 -5.02 -10.08 16.08
C VAL A 259 -3.71 -9.30 16.06
N GLY A 260 -3.44 -8.51 17.11
CA GLY A 260 -2.27 -7.65 17.16
C GLY A 260 -0.95 -8.42 17.40
N PRO A 261 0.09 -7.75 17.95
CA PRO A 261 1.39 -8.35 18.19
C PRO A 261 1.30 -9.68 18.97
N LEU A 262 2.01 -10.71 18.51
CA LEU A 262 2.04 -12.01 19.19
C LEU A 262 2.65 -11.90 20.59
N SER A 263 1.90 -12.30 21.62
CA SER A 263 2.32 -12.30 23.03
C SER A 263 2.86 -13.66 23.51
N THR A 264 2.10 -14.74 23.38
CA THR A 264 2.55 -16.09 23.80
C THR A 264 2.35 -17.12 22.71
N ALA A 265 3.21 -18.13 22.66
CA ALA A 265 3.20 -19.12 21.60
C ALA A 265 3.87 -20.45 21.98
N THR A 266 3.51 -21.52 21.28
CA THR A 266 4.22 -22.81 21.34
C THR A 266 5.59 -22.68 20.66
N PRO A 267 6.72 -23.04 21.31
CA PRO A 267 8.02 -23.14 20.66
C PRO A 267 8.05 -24.27 19.63
N ASP A 268 8.48 -23.95 18.40
CA ASP A 268 8.46 -24.81 17.20
C ASP A 268 7.21 -25.68 17.02
N GLY A 269 6.04 -25.04 17.03
CA GLY A 269 4.78 -25.76 16.85
C GLY A 269 3.59 -24.84 16.62
N HIS A 270 2.41 -25.46 16.52
CA HIS A 270 1.14 -24.75 16.44
C HIS A 270 0.72 -24.20 17.80
N GLY A 271 0.18 -22.98 17.82
CA GLY A 271 -0.43 -22.36 18.98
C GLY A 271 0.13 -20.97 19.26
N ARG A 272 -0.70 -19.95 19.07
CA ARG A 272 -0.38 -18.54 19.29
C ARG A 272 -1.53 -17.87 20.06
N ASN A 273 -1.22 -17.00 21.02
CA ASN A 273 -2.21 -16.20 21.75
C ASN A 273 -1.81 -14.72 21.77
N ALA A 274 -2.78 -13.85 21.50
CA ALA A 274 -2.68 -12.39 21.56
C ALA A 274 -4.07 -11.76 21.72
N LEU A 275 -4.17 -10.46 22.00
CA LEU A 275 -5.46 -9.76 21.97
C LEU A 275 -5.92 -9.51 20.52
N SER A 276 -7.24 -9.37 20.31
CA SER A 276 -7.72 -8.79 19.04
C SER A 276 -7.26 -7.34 18.94
N ILE A 277 -7.11 -6.78 17.75
CA ILE A 277 -6.68 -5.38 17.60
C ILE A 277 -7.69 -4.40 18.23
N ALA A 278 -8.98 -4.73 18.21
CA ALA A 278 -10.02 -3.99 18.92
C ALA A 278 -9.82 -4.00 20.45
N GLN A 279 -9.39 -5.13 21.02
CA GLN A 279 -9.13 -5.24 22.46
C GLN A 279 -7.78 -4.58 22.85
N TYR A 280 -6.76 -4.62 21.97
CA TYR A 280 -5.52 -3.86 22.16
C TYR A 280 -5.80 -2.35 22.31
N LEU A 281 -6.67 -1.79 21.48
CA LEU A 281 -7.08 -0.38 21.55
C LEU A 281 -7.86 -0.08 22.84
N LEU A 282 -8.84 -0.93 23.18
CA LEU A 282 -9.73 -0.76 24.34
C LEU A 282 -9.02 -0.87 25.72
N ASP A 283 -8.12 -1.85 25.88
CA ASP A 283 -7.39 -2.08 27.13
C ASP A 283 -6.04 -1.36 27.20
N GLY A 284 -5.51 -0.93 26.05
CA GLY A 284 -4.16 -0.38 25.91
C GLY A 284 -3.95 0.87 26.73
N THR A 285 -3.22 0.74 27.84
CA THR A 285 -3.04 1.80 28.82
C THR A 285 -1.55 2.15 28.93
N VAL A 286 -1.20 3.39 28.60
CA VAL A 286 0.14 3.96 28.77
C VAL A 286 0.15 4.75 30.07
N ASP A 287 0.70 4.19 31.16
CA ASP A 287 0.61 4.85 32.46
C ASP A 287 1.94 4.95 33.23
N GLY A 288 1.83 5.47 34.45
CA GLY A 288 2.93 5.64 35.37
C GLY A 288 3.37 4.35 36.08
N ARG A 289 2.95 3.16 35.62
CA ARG A 289 3.21 1.88 36.28
C ARG A 289 4.28 1.08 35.53
N ASP A 290 4.14 0.85 34.23
CA ASP A 290 5.12 0.11 33.41
C ASP A 290 6.58 0.51 33.71
N PRO A 291 7.57 -0.41 33.63
CA PRO A 291 8.98 -0.07 33.89
C PRO A 291 9.56 0.89 32.83
N ILE A 292 8.93 0.96 31.67
CA ILE A 292 9.28 1.81 30.53
C ILE A 292 7.97 2.45 30.08
N ARG A 293 7.77 3.75 30.36
CA ARG A 293 6.43 4.37 30.40
C ARG A 293 6.07 5.07 29.09
N LEU A 294 6.60 6.28 28.95
CA LEU A 294 6.39 7.17 27.82
C LEU A 294 7.69 7.94 27.58
N ASN A 295 8.18 7.93 26.35
CA ASN A 295 9.38 8.67 25.93
C ASN A 295 9.04 10.15 25.73
N THR A 296 8.77 10.85 26.84
CA THR A 296 8.23 12.22 26.84
C THR A 296 9.07 13.21 26.06
N SER A 297 10.41 13.08 26.09
CA SER A 297 11.31 13.95 25.32
C SER A 297 11.19 13.72 23.81
N TYR A 298 11.06 12.47 23.35
CA TYR A 298 10.91 12.18 21.93
C TYR A 298 9.48 12.47 21.43
N VAL A 299 8.44 12.18 22.22
CA VAL A 299 7.04 12.53 21.90
C VAL A 299 6.89 14.05 21.77
N ALA A 300 7.49 14.83 22.67
CA ALA A 300 7.55 16.29 22.53
C ALA A 300 8.30 16.74 21.26
N SER A 301 9.35 16.03 20.86
CA SER A 301 10.09 16.33 19.62
C SER A 301 9.30 16.04 18.32
N LEU A 302 8.20 15.28 18.39
CA LEU A 302 7.25 15.11 17.28
C LEU A 302 6.25 16.28 17.17
N GLY A 303 6.28 17.24 18.11
CA GLY A 303 5.45 18.44 18.10
C GLY A 303 4.12 18.33 18.88
N VAL A 304 3.89 17.20 19.55
CA VAL A 304 2.68 16.91 20.33
C VAL A 304 2.96 16.92 21.84
N THR A 305 1.92 17.12 22.66
CA THR A 305 2.08 17.28 24.12
C THR A 305 2.11 15.91 24.83
N PRO A 306 3.21 15.48 25.48
CA PRO A 306 3.33 14.10 25.98
C PRO A 306 2.26 13.69 27.00
N SER A 307 1.83 14.60 27.88
CA SER A 307 0.79 14.30 28.88
C SER A 307 -0.57 13.98 28.25
N SER A 308 -0.80 14.34 26.98
CA SER A 308 -1.99 13.93 26.23
C SER A 308 -2.02 12.43 25.93
N TYR A 309 -0.91 11.70 26.10
CA TYR A 309 -0.80 10.26 25.78
C TYR A 309 -0.43 9.40 27.00
N THR A 310 -0.87 9.83 28.19
CA THR A 310 -0.97 9.00 29.39
C THR A 310 -2.43 8.61 29.63
N GLY A 311 -2.72 7.38 30.04
CA GLY A 311 -4.06 6.79 30.07
C GLY A 311 -4.27 5.81 28.90
N LEU A 312 -5.52 5.64 28.45
CA LEU A 312 -5.85 4.81 27.28
C LEU A 312 -5.12 5.28 26.01
N MET A 313 -4.91 4.38 25.06
CA MET A 313 -4.26 4.65 23.76
C MET A 313 -5.24 5.09 22.66
N ASP A 314 -6.52 4.80 22.86
CA ASP A 314 -7.71 5.18 22.10
C ASP A 314 -8.65 5.82 23.15
N LYS A 315 -8.80 7.15 23.14
CA LYS A 315 -9.47 7.88 24.24
C LYS A 315 -10.88 8.35 23.95
N ASP A 316 -11.22 8.60 22.70
CA ASP A 316 -12.57 8.96 22.30
C ASP A 316 -13.37 7.77 21.75
N GLY A 317 -12.71 6.62 21.51
CA GLY A 317 -13.34 5.38 21.08
C GLY A 317 -13.50 5.26 19.56
N ASP A 318 -12.80 6.07 18.77
CA ASP A 318 -12.86 6.03 17.30
C ASP A 318 -12.14 4.81 16.69
N LYS A 319 -11.32 4.11 17.50
CA LYS A 319 -10.53 2.91 17.17
C LYS A 319 -9.25 3.17 16.36
N LEU A 320 -8.69 4.37 16.44
CA LEU A 320 -7.34 4.70 16.04
C LEU A 320 -6.42 4.76 17.28
N ILE A 321 -5.16 5.14 17.07
CA ILE A 321 -4.20 5.37 18.16
C ILE A 321 -3.98 6.87 18.24
N ASP A 322 -4.42 7.53 19.33
CA ASP A 322 -4.38 8.98 19.52
C ASP A 322 -3.03 9.59 19.08
N LEU A 323 -1.92 9.03 19.59
CA LEU A 323 -0.56 9.51 19.32
C LEU A 323 -0.11 9.34 17.87
N GLN A 324 -0.65 8.35 17.14
CA GLN A 324 -0.41 8.23 15.71
C GLN A 324 -1.24 9.27 14.96
N GLU A 325 -2.53 9.36 15.28
CA GLU A 325 -3.48 10.21 14.57
C GLU A 325 -3.13 11.70 14.72
N ASP A 326 -2.84 12.17 15.94
CA ASP A 326 -2.38 13.54 16.20
C ASP A 326 -1.08 13.88 15.46
N VAL A 327 -0.09 12.98 15.45
CA VAL A 327 1.21 13.23 14.81
C VAL A 327 1.09 13.20 13.27
N GLU A 328 0.27 12.32 12.72
CA GLU A 328 0.00 12.26 11.28
C GLU A 328 -0.87 13.45 10.83
N ARG A 329 -1.85 13.89 11.61
CA ARG A 329 -2.56 15.17 11.41
C ARG A 329 -1.60 16.36 11.53
N LEU A 330 -0.69 16.36 12.50
CA LEU A 330 0.25 17.45 12.74
C LEU A 330 1.29 17.60 11.60
N ARG A 331 1.69 16.50 10.97
CA ARG A 331 2.75 16.50 9.93
C ARG A 331 2.20 16.43 8.50
N GLY A 332 1.08 15.74 8.30
CA GLY A 332 0.57 15.38 6.98
C GLY A 332 1.41 14.31 6.28
N GLU A 333 1.18 14.18 4.98
CA GLU A 333 1.89 13.24 4.11
C GLU A 333 3.35 13.67 3.88
N SER A 334 4.24 12.70 3.67
CA SER A 334 5.59 12.98 3.19
C SER A 334 5.55 13.70 1.83
N ALA A 335 6.55 14.52 1.52
CA ALA A 335 6.70 15.05 0.16
C ALA A 335 7.08 13.91 -0.81
N ARG A 336 6.21 13.63 -1.79
CA ARG A 336 6.35 12.55 -2.79
C ARG A 336 5.98 13.07 -4.18
N ASP A 337 6.31 12.29 -5.22
CA ASP A 337 5.93 12.59 -6.61
C ASP A 337 4.66 11.85 -7.07
N TRP A 338 4.19 10.90 -6.25
CA TRP A 338 2.93 10.18 -6.39
C TRP A 338 2.30 9.97 -5.01
N TYR A 339 0.99 10.18 -4.91
CA TYR A 339 0.20 9.96 -3.70
C TYR A 339 -1.03 9.10 -4.03
N VAL A 340 -1.33 8.14 -3.17
CA VAL A 340 -2.60 7.39 -3.15
C VAL A 340 -3.37 7.77 -1.89
N LEU A 341 -4.56 8.33 -2.08
CA LEU A 341 -5.42 8.87 -1.01
C LEU A 341 -6.72 8.07 -0.94
N ASP A 342 -6.58 6.74 -0.92
CA ASP A 342 -7.66 5.77 -1.01
C ASP A 342 -8.41 5.61 0.33
N PHE A 343 -9.73 5.44 0.27
CA PHE A 343 -10.61 5.30 1.43
C PHE A 343 -10.64 3.88 2.00
N ASP A 344 -9.53 3.14 1.96
CA ASP A 344 -9.44 1.74 2.42
C ASP A 344 -8.81 1.59 3.82
N SER A 345 -8.79 2.67 4.60
CA SER A 345 -8.22 2.75 5.95
C SER A 345 -8.88 3.86 6.77
N GLU A 346 -9.34 3.56 7.99
CA GLU A 346 -9.91 4.59 8.87
C GLU A 346 -8.84 5.61 9.28
N ARG A 347 -7.58 5.18 9.44
CA ARG A 347 -6.42 6.06 9.67
C ARG A 347 -6.22 7.05 8.52
N ARG A 348 -6.33 6.61 7.25
CA ARG A 348 -6.32 7.52 6.08
C ARG A 348 -7.55 8.44 6.08
N ASN A 349 -8.73 7.91 6.39
CA ASN A 349 -9.98 8.67 6.42
C ASN A 349 -9.92 9.83 7.44
N ALA A 350 -9.32 9.60 8.62
CA ALA A 350 -9.17 10.58 9.70
C ALA A 350 -8.24 11.77 9.39
N LEU A 351 -7.45 11.71 8.31
CA LEU A 351 -6.64 12.85 7.82
C LEU A 351 -7.43 13.82 6.93
N TRP A 352 -8.64 13.45 6.49
CA TRP A 352 -9.48 14.33 5.68
C TRP A 352 -10.29 15.32 6.52
N THR A 353 -10.35 16.57 6.06
CA THR A 353 -11.24 17.59 6.63
C THR A 353 -12.62 17.49 5.98
N LEU A 354 -13.64 17.20 6.78
CA LEU A 354 -15.03 17.03 6.35
C LEU A 354 -15.82 18.34 6.52
N ASN A 355 -16.78 18.61 5.64
CA ASN A 355 -17.75 19.69 5.84
C ASN A 355 -18.90 19.23 6.76
N THR A 356 -19.08 19.94 7.87
CA THR A 356 -20.03 19.61 8.96
C THR A 356 -21.35 20.39 8.90
N ALA A 357 -21.63 21.13 7.82
CA ALA A 357 -22.89 21.86 7.67
C ALA A 357 -24.09 20.90 7.56
N ALA A 358 -25.22 21.22 8.19
CA ALA A 358 -26.36 20.30 8.36
C ALA A 358 -27.09 19.84 7.08
N PHE A 359 -26.73 20.38 5.91
CA PHE A 359 -27.19 19.90 4.59
C PHE A 359 -26.15 19.01 3.86
N VAL A 360 -25.04 18.69 4.52
CA VAL A 360 -23.97 17.82 4.05
C VAL A 360 -23.99 16.52 4.84
N SER A 361 -23.66 15.41 4.18
CA SER A 361 -23.17 14.21 4.83
C SER A 361 -21.98 13.68 4.05
N VAL A 362 -20.94 13.23 4.77
CA VAL A 362 -19.79 12.51 4.23
C VAL A 362 -19.63 11.25 5.07
N SER A 363 -19.56 10.09 4.42
CA SER A 363 -19.30 8.81 5.07
C SER A 363 -18.25 8.01 4.30
N PHE A 364 -17.50 7.18 5.02
CA PHE A 364 -16.51 6.28 4.45
C PHE A 364 -16.94 4.83 4.59
N ASN A 365 -16.49 3.99 3.67
CA ASN A 365 -16.66 2.54 3.72
C ASN A 365 -15.34 1.91 3.29
N THR A 366 -14.55 1.45 4.28
CA THR A 366 -13.21 0.92 4.03
C THR A 366 -13.19 -0.50 3.46
N THR A 367 -14.33 -1.20 3.42
CA THR A 367 -14.46 -2.49 2.72
C THR A 367 -14.54 -2.26 1.21
N ASP A 368 -15.47 -1.40 0.78
CA ASP A 368 -15.65 -1.04 -0.63
C ASP A 368 -14.63 -0.01 -1.14
N ARG A 369 -13.88 0.62 -0.22
CA ARG A 369 -12.85 1.65 -0.47
C ARG A 369 -13.43 2.94 -1.04
N THR A 370 -14.60 3.33 -0.55
CA THR A 370 -15.36 4.47 -1.08
C THR A 370 -15.64 5.53 -0.01
N ALA A 371 -15.77 6.77 -0.46
CA ALA A 371 -16.45 7.83 0.29
C ALA A 371 -17.79 8.14 -0.40
N GLN A 372 -18.86 8.32 0.36
CA GLN A 372 -20.13 8.82 -0.15
C GLN A 372 -20.32 10.27 0.31
N LEU A 373 -20.59 11.17 -0.64
CA LEU A 373 -20.84 12.58 -0.38
C LEU A 373 -22.27 12.91 -0.80
N ILE A 374 -23.05 13.47 0.14
CA ILE A 374 -24.45 13.86 -0.07
C ILE A 374 -24.59 15.34 0.25
N ARG A 375 -25.25 16.08 -0.65
CA ARG A 375 -25.61 17.49 -0.43
C ARG A 375 -27.09 17.70 -0.72
N THR A 376 -27.87 18.05 0.31
CA THR A 376 -29.34 18.14 0.24
C THR A 376 -29.85 19.54 -0.12
N GLN A 377 -29.02 20.58 -0.03
CA GLN A 377 -29.38 21.97 -0.37
C GLN A 377 -28.41 22.58 -1.38
N ALA A 378 -28.96 23.22 -2.42
CA ALA A 378 -28.17 24.02 -3.36
C ALA A 378 -27.68 25.33 -2.69
N SER A 379 -26.58 25.89 -3.19
CA SER A 379 -25.97 27.13 -2.73
C SER A 379 -25.49 27.96 -3.92
N VAL A 380 -25.61 29.29 -3.82
CA VAL A 380 -25.03 30.24 -4.79
C VAL A 380 -23.51 30.37 -4.67
N ALA A 381 -22.94 29.98 -3.52
CA ALA A 381 -21.50 29.88 -3.30
C ALA A 381 -21.06 28.41 -3.31
N GLU A 382 -19.96 28.12 -4.00
CA GLU A 382 -19.27 26.83 -3.87
C GLU A 382 -18.76 26.63 -2.44
N GLN A 383 -18.81 25.40 -1.94
CA GLN A 383 -18.25 25.03 -0.65
C GLN A 383 -17.40 23.76 -0.79
N PRO A 384 -16.25 23.66 -0.08
CA PRO A 384 -15.54 22.40 0.05
C PRO A 384 -16.45 21.38 0.74
N MET A 385 -16.55 20.18 0.19
CA MET A 385 -17.30 19.07 0.75
C MET A 385 -16.39 18.13 1.55
N LEU A 386 -15.21 17.87 0.97
CA LEU A 386 -14.15 17.00 1.46
C LEU A 386 -12.81 17.60 1.01
N SER A 387 -11.84 17.73 1.90
CA SER A 387 -10.56 18.37 1.58
C SER A 387 -9.36 17.81 2.34
N HIS A 388 -8.17 17.96 1.78
CA HIS A 388 -6.91 17.49 2.36
C HIS A 388 -5.88 18.62 2.34
N SER A 389 -5.47 19.10 3.52
CA SER A 389 -4.73 20.36 3.72
C SER A 389 -3.23 20.21 3.93
N ARG A 390 -2.71 18.97 3.99
CA ARG A 390 -1.31 18.66 4.32
C ARG A 390 -0.73 17.56 3.42
N LEU A 391 -0.79 17.79 2.10
CA LEU A 391 -0.14 16.93 1.09
C LEU A 391 1.37 17.23 0.92
N ASN A 392 1.83 18.41 1.38
CA ASN A 392 3.22 18.84 1.32
C ASN A 392 3.86 18.76 -0.09
N LEU A 393 3.08 19.08 -1.14
CA LEU A 393 3.52 19.05 -2.53
C LEU A 393 4.58 20.14 -2.80
N THR A 394 5.62 19.80 -3.57
CA THR A 394 6.59 20.77 -4.10
C THR A 394 5.95 21.66 -5.19
N PRO A 395 6.52 22.84 -5.50
CA PRO A 395 6.19 23.57 -6.73
C PRO A 395 6.21 22.70 -8.00
N GLY A 396 5.40 23.06 -9.00
CA GLY A 396 5.37 22.41 -10.31
C GLY A 396 4.02 21.85 -10.72
N LYS A 397 4.03 21.08 -11.81
CA LYS A 397 2.83 20.55 -12.47
C LYS A 397 2.41 19.20 -11.89
N TYR A 398 1.12 19.05 -11.58
CA TYR A 398 0.50 17.84 -11.05
C TYR A 398 -0.78 17.49 -11.82
N ARG A 399 -1.16 16.22 -11.77
CA ARG A 399 -2.40 15.66 -12.27
C ARG A 399 -3.11 14.98 -11.10
N LEU A 400 -4.24 15.55 -10.69
CA LEU A 400 -5.17 14.92 -9.76
C LEU A 400 -5.98 13.89 -10.53
N SER A 401 -6.37 12.76 -9.93
CA SER A 401 -7.42 11.91 -10.50
C SER A 401 -8.23 11.18 -9.43
N LEU A 402 -9.48 10.81 -9.76
CA LEU A 402 -10.37 10.02 -8.92
C LEU A 402 -11.37 9.21 -9.76
N GLN A 403 -12.03 8.23 -9.14
CA GLN A 403 -13.27 7.66 -9.67
C GLN A 403 -14.49 8.36 -9.05
N LEU A 404 -15.46 8.70 -9.89
CA LEU A 404 -16.74 9.30 -9.52
C LEU A 404 -17.88 8.43 -10.06
N ASP A 405 -18.88 8.19 -9.21
CA ASP A 405 -20.16 7.58 -9.58
C ASP A 405 -21.29 8.46 -9.04
N THR A 406 -22.08 9.04 -9.94
CA THR A 406 -23.18 9.94 -9.57
C THR A 406 -24.47 9.15 -9.43
N VAL A 407 -24.99 9.07 -8.20
CA VAL A 407 -26.26 8.42 -7.89
C VAL A 407 -27.42 9.36 -8.26
N THR A 408 -27.34 10.62 -7.85
CA THR A 408 -28.27 11.70 -8.26
C THR A 408 -27.56 13.05 -8.29
N SER A 409 -28.00 13.98 -9.16
CA SER A 409 -27.70 15.41 -9.04
C SER A 409 -28.68 16.26 -9.84
N ASP A 410 -28.82 17.54 -9.45
CA ASP A 410 -29.45 18.58 -10.26
C ASP A 410 -28.55 19.06 -11.43
N SER A 411 -27.27 18.66 -11.44
CA SER A 411 -26.24 19.15 -12.38
C SER A 411 -25.60 18.00 -13.16
N SER A 412 -25.27 18.21 -14.43
CA SER A 412 -24.36 17.34 -15.19
C SER A 412 -22.90 17.47 -14.75
N LEU A 413 -22.61 18.53 -13.98
CA LEU A 413 -21.32 18.88 -13.40
C LEU A 413 -21.48 18.97 -11.86
N PRO A 414 -21.63 17.84 -11.13
CA PRO A 414 -21.98 17.85 -9.71
C PRO A 414 -20.83 18.27 -8.76
N VAL A 415 -19.58 18.02 -9.15
CA VAL A 415 -18.39 18.13 -8.28
C VAL A 415 -17.28 18.90 -8.99
N TRP A 416 -16.64 19.84 -8.29
CA TRP A 416 -15.37 20.45 -8.67
C TRP A 416 -14.21 19.72 -8.01
N LEU A 417 -13.12 19.49 -8.74
CA LEU A 417 -11.87 18.95 -8.20
C LEU A 417 -10.70 19.86 -8.57
N GLY A 418 -9.86 20.18 -7.60
CA GLY A 418 -8.67 20.99 -7.80
C GLY A 418 -7.84 21.24 -6.54
N MET A 419 -6.88 22.15 -6.68
CA MET A 419 -6.07 22.68 -5.59
C MET A 419 -6.46 24.13 -5.29
N ALA A 420 -6.37 24.50 -4.02
CA ALA A 420 -6.45 25.87 -3.52
C ALA A 420 -5.16 26.22 -2.74
N TRP A 421 -4.71 27.46 -2.82
CA TRP A 421 -3.60 27.98 -2.02
C TRP A 421 -3.76 29.48 -1.77
N VAL A 422 -2.97 30.03 -0.84
CA VAL A 422 -2.85 31.49 -0.67
C VAL A 422 -1.60 31.97 -1.40
N ASN A 423 -1.72 33.03 -2.20
CA ASN A 423 -0.58 33.71 -2.82
C ASN A 423 0.13 34.56 -1.74
N PRO A 424 1.42 34.29 -1.42
CA PRO A 424 2.11 34.97 -0.33
C PRO A 424 2.50 36.43 -0.64
N VAL A 425 2.39 36.87 -1.90
CA VAL A 425 2.68 38.25 -2.33
C VAL A 425 1.43 39.14 -2.27
N THR A 426 0.27 38.61 -2.65
CA THR A 426 -0.99 39.36 -2.70
C THR A 426 -1.90 39.14 -1.49
N GLY A 427 -1.69 38.05 -0.73
CA GLY A 427 -2.57 37.59 0.33
C GLY A 427 -3.90 37.00 -0.16
N LEU A 428 -4.11 36.90 -1.47
CA LEU A 428 -5.34 36.40 -2.07
C LEU A 428 -5.35 34.87 -2.17
N GLY A 429 -6.54 34.29 -2.07
CA GLY A 429 -6.76 32.87 -2.39
C GLY A 429 -6.77 32.63 -3.89
N GLU A 430 -6.01 31.65 -4.35
CA GLU A 430 -5.96 31.18 -5.74
C GLU A 430 -6.43 29.72 -5.80
N ILE A 431 -7.14 29.36 -6.87
CA ILE A 431 -7.62 28.00 -7.12
C ILE A 431 -7.32 27.57 -8.55
N GLN A 432 -7.01 26.29 -8.74
CA GLN A 432 -6.94 25.68 -10.07
C GLN A 432 -7.54 24.27 -10.02
N GLY A 433 -8.48 24.02 -10.94
CA GLY A 433 -9.23 22.77 -11.01
C GLY A 433 -10.28 22.83 -12.12
N ARG A 434 -11.20 21.86 -12.14
CA ARG A 434 -12.38 21.89 -13.02
C ARG A 434 -13.56 21.14 -12.42
N TRP A 435 -14.75 21.46 -12.92
CA TRP A 435 -15.95 20.67 -12.71
C TRP A 435 -15.88 19.35 -13.49
N LEU A 436 -16.34 18.25 -12.87
CA LEU A 436 -16.29 16.89 -13.40
C LEU A 436 -17.65 16.49 -13.97
N SER A 437 -17.67 15.96 -15.20
CA SER A 437 -18.89 15.52 -15.88
C SER A 437 -19.18 14.05 -15.59
N SER A 438 -20.20 13.78 -14.78
CA SER A 438 -20.66 12.43 -14.41
C SER A 438 -22.19 12.42 -14.37
N PRO A 439 -22.86 12.00 -15.46
CA PRO A 439 -24.32 11.93 -15.50
C PRO A 439 -24.87 10.92 -14.48
N PRO A 440 -25.99 11.20 -13.79
CA PRO A 440 -26.61 10.24 -12.88
C PRO A 440 -26.86 8.87 -13.53
N GLY A 441 -26.40 7.80 -12.87
CA GLY A 441 -26.52 6.43 -13.37
C GLY A 441 -25.51 6.02 -14.44
N SER A 442 -24.49 6.83 -14.76
CA SER A 442 -23.42 6.44 -15.69
C SER A 442 -22.48 5.35 -15.14
N GLY A 443 -22.49 5.12 -13.83
CA GLY A 443 -21.51 4.28 -13.14
C GLY A 443 -20.16 4.97 -12.94
N TRP A 444 -19.18 4.18 -12.44
CA TRP A 444 -17.83 4.63 -12.11
C TRP A 444 -16.98 5.06 -13.32
N GLY A 445 -16.90 6.37 -13.54
CA GLY A 445 -15.94 6.99 -14.46
C GLY A 445 -14.66 7.43 -13.74
N MET A 446 -13.50 7.25 -14.36
CA MET A 446 -12.27 7.96 -13.97
C MET A 446 -12.32 9.42 -14.48
N HIS A 447 -11.88 10.35 -13.65
CA HIS A 447 -11.64 11.74 -14.03
C HIS A 447 -10.24 12.17 -13.60
N ALA A 448 -9.58 12.99 -14.43
CA ALA A 448 -8.28 13.60 -14.13
C ALA A 448 -8.37 15.13 -14.23
N VAL A 449 -7.48 15.86 -13.55
CA VAL A 449 -7.43 17.33 -13.57
C VAL A 449 -5.98 17.79 -13.51
N GLU A 450 -5.61 18.73 -14.38
CA GLU A 450 -4.26 19.29 -14.46
C GLU A 450 -4.15 20.58 -13.63
N VAL A 451 -3.16 20.65 -12.73
CA VAL A 451 -2.89 21.79 -11.86
C VAL A 451 -1.40 22.15 -11.87
N THR A 452 -1.06 23.42 -11.69
CA THR A 452 0.33 23.91 -11.67
C THR A 452 0.53 24.80 -10.45
N LEU A 453 1.22 24.27 -9.45
CA LEU A 453 1.57 25.01 -8.24
C LEU A 453 2.72 25.97 -8.55
N PRO A 454 2.63 27.27 -8.20
CA PRO A 454 3.71 28.23 -8.42
C PRO A 454 4.91 27.93 -7.51
N THR A 455 6.02 28.65 -7.74
CA THR A 455 7.23 28.59 -6.90
C THR A 455 7.09 29.30 -5.56
N THR A 456 6.06 30.11 -5.39
CA THR A 456 5.75 30.85 -4.15
C THR A 456 4.28 30.69 -3.81
N GLN A 457 3.97 29.75 -2.92
CA GLN A 457 2.64 29.43 -2.42
C GLN A 457 2.63 29.32 -0.90
N GLY A 458 1.50 29.67 -0.29
CA GLY A 458 1.20 29.36 1.11
C GLY A 458 0.80 27.89 1.30
N ALA A 459 0.08 27.60 2.39
CA ALA A 459 -0.53 26.29 2.62
C ALA A 459 -1.45 25.89 1.45
N GLN A 460 -1.41 24.61 1.09
CA GLN A 460 -2.10 24.05 -0.07
C GLN A 460 -3.21 23.11 0.39
N VAL A 461 -4.39 23.21 -0.22
CA VAL A 461 -5.53 22.34 0.08
C VAL A 461 -6.04 21.72 -1.21
N MET A 462 -6.04 20.38 -1.28
CA MET A 462 -6.82 19.70 -2.31
C MET A 462 -8.29 19.74 -1.90
N VAL A 463 -9.15 20.21 -2.79
CA VAL A 463 -10.58 20.45 -2.50
C VAL A 463 -11.45 19.72 -3.50
N MET A 464 -12.45 19.00 -2.98
CA MET A 464 -13.63 18.59 -3.72
C MET A 464 -14.78 19.51 -3.35
N GLY A 465 -15.11 20.43 -4.26
CA GLY A 465 -16.09 21.50 -4.06
C GLY A 465 -17.43 21.21 -4.74
N ALA A 466 -18.51 21.82 -4.26
CA ALA A 466 -19.82 21.72 -4.92
C ALA A 466 -20.77 22.89 -4.58
N SER A 467 -21.82 23.04 -5.40
CA SER A 467 -22.86 24.08 -5.28
C SER A 467 -24.29 23.55 -5.46
N SER A 468 -24.53 22.61 -6.37
CA SER A 468 -25.83 21.95 -6.59
C SER A 468 -26.16 20.87 -5.55
N ARG A 469 -27.39 20.32 -5.54
CA ARG A 469 -27.70 19.10 -4.79
C ARG A 469 -27.16 17.87 -5.52
N PHE A 470 -26.71 16.86 -4.77
CA PHE A 470 -26.24 15.58 -5.32
C PHE A 470 -26.14 14.48 -4.25
N ASN A 471 -25.98 13.26 -4.74
CA ASN A 471 -25.48 12.10 -4.02
C ASN A 471 -24.46 11.40 -4.94
N VAL A 472 -23.19 11.36 -4.53
CA VAL A 472 -22.09 10.79 -5.31
C VAL A 472 -21.26 9.84 -4.46
N ARG A 473 -20.59 8.89 -5.13
CA ARG A 473 -19.56 8.02 -4.55
C ARG A 473 -18.21 8.33 -5.18
N LEU A 474 -17.16 8.26 -4.36
CA LEU A 474 -15.77 8.52 -4.73
C LEU A 474 -14.89 7.33 -4.39
N ALA A 475 -13.85 7.09 -5.20
CA ALA A 475 -12.77 6.12 -4.91
C ALA A 475 -11.47 6.51 -5.63
N ALA A 476 -10.37 5.80 -5.36
CA ALA A 476 -9.15 5.83 -6.18
C ALA A 476 -8.53 7.23 -6.37
N ILE A 477 -8.50 8.06 -5.32
CA ILE A 477 -7.95 9.42 -5.38
C ILE A 477 -6.41 9.38 -5.47
N ASN A 478 -5.86 10.08 -6.45
CA ASN A 478 -4.43 10.16 -6.74
C ASN A 478 -3.96 11.60 -6.97
N VAL A 479 -2.71 11.87 -6.59
CA VAL A 479 -1.99 13.08 -6.97
C VAL A 479 -0.67 12.67 -7.62
N VAL A 480 -0.51 12.97 -8.91
CA VAL A 480 0.60 12.48 -9.75
C VAL A 480 1.35 13.66 -10.37
N LYS A 481 2.61 13.86 -9.98
CA LYS A 481 3.45 14.92 -10.56
C LYS A 481 3.67 14.68 -12.07
N SER A 482 3.81 15.75 -12.85
CA SER A 482 4.27 15.61 -14.24
C SER A 482 5.75 15.21 -14.27
N GLY A 483 6.13 14.38 -15.24
CA GLY A 483 7.46 13.76 -15.31
C GLY A 483 7.73 12.61 -14.32
N ALA A 484 6.83 12.35 -13.35
CA ALA A 484 6.96 11.20 -12.45
C ALA A 484 6.91 9.86 -13.21
N ALA A 485 7.73 8.90 -12.75
CA ALA A 485 7.71 7.53 -13.22
C ALA A 485 7.10 6.60 -12.17
N MET A 486 6.27 5.66 -12.59
CA MET A 486 5.83 4.56 -11.76
C MET A 486 6.93 3.50 -11.72
N ASN A 487 7.88 3.71 -10.81
CA ASN A 487 9.02 2.84 -10.50
C ASN A 487 8.78 1.89 -9.31
N LEU A 488 7.57 1.87 -8.75
CA LEU A 488 7.12 0.89 -7.76
C LEU A 488 7.89 0.89 -6.43
N ASP A 489 8.88 1.77 -6.24
CA ASP A 489 9.71 1.91 -5.03
C ASP A 489 8.88 2.26 -3.79
N THR A 490 7.79 3.03 -3.94
CA THR A 490 6.87 3.39 -2.85
C THR A 490 5.58 2.57 -2.88
N ALA A 491 4.97 2.43 -1.70
CA ALA A 491 3.72 1.70 -1.47
C ALA A 491 2.57 2.13 -2.40
N ASP A 492 2.38 3.45 -2.53
CA ASP A 492 1.36 4.09 -3.35
C ASP A 492 1.41 3.60 -4.81
N LEU A 493 2.61 3.47 -5.38
CA LEU A 493 2.82 3.01 -6.77
C LEU A 493 2.49 1.52 -6.97
N ARG A 494 2.46 0.71 -5.92
CA ARG A 494 2.26 -0.74 -6.01
C ARG A 494 0.80 -1.18 -5.85
N PHE A 495 0.00 -0.47 -5.06
CA PHE A 495 -1.25 -1.05 -4.53
C PHE A 495 -2.42 -1.16 -5.52
N HIS A 496 -2.45 -0.37 -6.59
CA HIS A 496 -3.59 -0.32 -7.51
C HIS A 496 -3.45 -1.09 -8.82
N TRP A 497 -2.36 -1.84 -8.98
CA TRP A 497 -2.27 -2.83 -10.05
C TRP A 497 -3.32 -3.92 -9.82
N ARG A 498 -4.03 -4.29 -10.88
CA ARG A 498 -5.08 -5.32 -10.91
C ARG A 498 -4.78 -6.37 -11.97
N ASN A 499 -5.42 -7.52 -11.84
CA ASN A 499 -5.34 -8.62 -12.80
C ASN A 499 -6.73 -8.82 -13.42
N ASP A 500 -6.87 -8.60 -14.73
CA ASP A 500 -8.18 -8.70 -15.41
C ASP A 500 -8.57 -10.14 -15.79
N VAL A 501 -7.66 -11.11 -15.59
CA VAL A 501 -7.96 -12.54 -15.71
C VAL A 501 -8.62 -13.07 -14.44
N THR A 502 -8.12 -12.67 -13.26
CA THR A 502 -8.57 -13.21 -11.96
C THR A 502 -9.46 -12.25 -11.17
N GLY A 503 -9.58 -10.98 -11.59
CA GLY A 503 -10.22 -9.90 -10.83
C GLY A 503 -9.39 -9.39 -9.62
N GLY A 504 -8.29 -10.07 -9.28
CA GLY A 504 -7.48 -9.79 -8.10
C GLY A 504 -6.52 -8.60 -8.24
N ARG A 505 -5.58 -8.49 -7.29
CA ARG A 505 -4.45 -7.56 -7.38
C ARG A 505 -3.44 -8.04 -8.44
N GLY A 506 -2.76 -7.11 -9.09
CA GLY A 506 -1.63 -7.39 -9.96
C GLY A 506 -0.39 -7.79 -9.14
N ARG A 507 0.46 -8.65 -9.69
CA ARG A 507 1.67 -9.14 -9.00
C ARG A 507 2.77 -8.09 -9.05
N VAL A 508 3.32 -7.73 -7.88
CA VAL A 508 4.46 -6.82 -7.75
C VAL A 508 5.49 -7.48 -6.83
N VAL A 509 6.74 -7.57 -7.26
CA VAL A 509 7.81 -8.33 -6.60
C VAL A 509 9.09 -7.49 -6.46
N PRO A 510 9.94 -7.68 -5.43
CA PRO A 510 11.10 -6.83 -5.17
C PRO A 510 12.29 -7.21 -6.07
N ARG A 511 12.07 -7.14 -7.38
CA ARG A 511 12.98 -7.58 -8.45
C ARG A 511 13.20 -6.52 -9.52
N GLY A 512 13.00 -5.23 -9.19
CA GLY A 512 13.13 -4.09 -10.11
C GLY A 512 14.56 -3.87 -10.62
N VAL A 513 14.77 -2.82 -11.42
CA VAL A 513 16.02 -2.59 -12.17
C VAL A 513 17.25 -2.61 -11.25
N ASN A 514 17.17 -2.00 -10.07
CA ASN A 514 18.29 -1.89 -9.12
C ASN A 514 18.26 -2.96 -8.00
N SER A 515 17.47 -4.03 -8.14
CA SER A 515 17.35 -5.12 -7.13
C SER A 515 18.66 -5.86 -6.84
N ALA A 516 19.70 -5.66 -7.66
CA ALA A 516 21.07 -6.09 -7.39
C ALA A 516 21.75 -5.32 -6.24
N THR A 517 21.39 -4.04 -6.01
CA THR A 517 22.10 -3.11 -5.10
C THR A 517 21.23 -2.57 -3.96
N ARG A 518 19.91 -2.53 -4.12
CA ARG A 518 18.93 -2.06 -3.12
C ARG A 518 17.66 -2.90 -3.17
N THR A 519 16.68 -2.63 -2.29
CA THR A 519 15.30 -3.07 -2.57
C THR A 519 14.72 -2.19 -3.67
N ASP A 520 14.12 -2.82 -4.68
CA ASP A 520 13.57 -2.19 -5.89
C ASP A 520 12.49 -3.14 -6.46
N TRP A 521 11.38 -2.66 -7.01
CA TRP A 521 10.20 -3.49 -7.34
C TRP A 521 9.84 -3.49 -8.83
N ALA A 522 9.27 -4.60 -9.31
CA ALA A 522 8.76 -4.74 -10.67
C ALA A 522 7.37 -5.38 -10.69
N LEU A 523 6.57 -5.07 -11.71
CA LEU A 523 5.36 -5.81 -12.05
C LEU A 523 5.75 -7.17 -12.62
N ARG A 524 5.22 -8.27 -12.07
CA ARG A 524 5.37 -9.60 -12.66
C ARG A 524 4.21 -9.85 -13.63
N VAL A 525 4.46 -9.63 -14.92
CA VAL A 525 3.54 -10.01 -15.99
C VAL A 525 3.73 -11.51 -16.25
N LYS A 526 2.84 -12.33 -15.70
CA LYS A 526 2.88 -13.81 -15.78
C LYS A 526 1.79 -14.34 -16.68
N PHE A 527 2.13 -15.30 -17.54
CA PHE A 527 1.19 -16.01 -18.40
C PHE A 527 0.14 -16.76 -17.58
N ASP A 528 -1.09 -16.81 -18.09
CA ASP A 528 -2.17 -17.63 -17.54
C ASP A 528 -2.68 -18.60 -18.61
N ALA A 529 -2.49 -19.90 -18.38
CA ALA A 529 -2.90 -20.93 -19.33
C ALA A 529 -4.43 -21.07 -19.46
N THR A 530 -5.21 -20.54 -18.50
CA THR A 530 -6.68 -20.52 -18.56
C THR A 530 -7.21 -19.35 -19.39
N ASN A 531 -6.41 -18.29 -19.56
CA ASN A 531 -6.77 -17.10 -20.32
C ASN A 531 -5.53 -16.55 -21.08
N PRO A 532 -5.07 -17.23 -22.14
CA PRO A 532 -3.81 -16.92 -22.82
C PRO A 532 -3.81 -15.59 -23.60
N THR A 533 -4.98 -14.94 -23.76
CA THR A 533 -5.15 -13.62 -24.37
C THR A 533 -5.48 -12.52 -23.35
N GLY A 534 -5.42 -12.87 -22.06
CA GLY A 534 -5.79 -12.00 -20.95
C GLY A 534 -4.75 -10.93 -20.58
N TRP A 535 -5.17 -10.00 -19.73
CA TRP A 535 -4.36 -8.87 -19.26
C TRP A 535 -4.09 -9.02 -17.75
N PRO A 536 -3.08 -9.80 -17.34
CA PRO A 536 -2.79 -10.12 -15.94
C PRO A 536 -2.33 -8.91 -15.11
N ILE A 537 -2.03 -7.77 -15.76
CA ILE A 537 -1.57 -6.53 -15.13
C ILE A 537 -2.28 -5.33 -15.79
N ARG A 538 -3.06 -4.57 -15.00
CA ARG A 538 -3.72 -3.32 -15.39
C ARG A 538 -3.63 -2.26 -14.29
N ASN A 539 -3.60 -0.97 -14.67
CA ASN A 539 -3.80 0.17 -13.77
C ASN A 539 -4.59 1.31 -14.47
N ARG A 540 -5.43 2.06 -13.74
CA ARG A 540 -6.26 3.21 -14.21
C ARG A 540 -5.80 4.59 -13.69
N GLN A 541 -4.83 4.64 -12.78
CA GLN A 541 -4.46 5.82 -12.00
C GLN A 541 -3.31 6.64 -12.59
N PHE A 542 -2.85 6.35 -13.81
CA PHE A 542 -1.83 7.13 -14.52
C PHE A 542 -2.23 8.60 -14.80
N ALA A 543 -3.45 9.02 -14.40
CA ALA A 543 -3.96 10.39 -14.44
C ALA A 543 -3.79 11.06 -15.83
N LEU A 544 -3.86 10.26 -16.90
CA LEU A 544 -3.79 10.75 -18.27
C LEU A 544 -5.03 11.59 -18.54
N VAL A 545 -4.83 12.89 -18.79
CA VAL A 545 -5.91 13.85 -18.97
C VAL A 545 -6.47 13.73 -20.39
N GLY A 546 -7.78 13.74 -20.52
CA GLY A 546 -8.47 13.64 -21.81
C GLY A 546 -8.00 14.71 -22.81
N ALA A 547 -7.96 14.34 -24.10
CA ALA A 547 -7.35 15.11 -25.19
C ALA A 547 -5.84 15.38 -25.06
N GLY A 548 -5.16 14.99 -23.97
CA GLY A 548 -3.72 15.05 -23.82
C GLY A 548 -2.98 14.05 -24.72
N ARG A 549 -1.77 14.42 -25.15
CA ARG A 549 -0.89 13.57 -25.96
C ARG A 549 0.26 13.05 -25.13
N TYR A 550 0.56 11.77 -25.26
CA TYR A 550 1.51 11.07 -24.39
C TYR A 550 2.36 10.05 -25.16
N ARG A 551 3.46 9.66 -24.54
CA ARG A 551 4.23 8.44 -24.81
C ARG A 551 4.53 7.79 -23.47
N LEU A 552 4.36 6.47 -23.36
CA LEU A 552 4.74 5.74 -22.15
C LEU A 552 6.04 5.00 -22.41
N CYS A 553 7.03 5.18 -21.53
CA CYS A 553 8.35 4.55 -21.60
C CYS A 553 8.59 3.73 -20.34
N PHE A 554 9.02 2.47 -20.49
CA PHE A 554 9.18 1.52 -19.39
C PHE A 554 10.39 0.61 -19.62
N ASP A 555 10.94 0.08 -18.53
CA ASP A 555 11.98 -0.94 -18.58
C ASP A 555 11.33 -2.33 -18.47
N HIS A 556 11.89 -3.32 -19.15
CA HIS A 556 11.44 -4.71 -19.06
C HIS A 556 12.61 -5.70 -19.14
N LYS A 557 12.39 -6.90 -18.57
CA LYS A 557 13.34 -8.01 -18.51
C LYS A 557 12.59 -9.34 -18.40
N GLN A 558 13.11 -10.40 -19.02
CA GLN A 558 12.65 -11.78 -18.83
C GLN A 558 12.90 -12.28 -17.39
N GLU A 559 11.88 -12.84 -16.74
CA GLU A 559 12.03 -13.47 -15.41
C GLU A 559 12.15 -14.99 -15.52
N THR A 560 11.24 -15.60 -16.29
CA THR A 560 11.19 -17.05 -16.57
C THR A 560 10.89 -17.27 -18.06
N SER A 561 10.36 -18.42 -18.47
CA SER A 561 10.28 -18.84 -19.89
C SER A 561 9.27 -18.10 -20.80
N ALA A 562 8.82 -16.89 -20.43
CA ALA A 562 8.11 -16.00 -21.36
C ALA A 562 9.13 -15.10 -22.07
N SER A 563 9.14 -15.11 -23.41
CA SER A 563 10.08 -14.32 -24.24
C SER A 563 9.45 -13.07 -24.83
N SER A 564 8.11 -13.00 -24.88
CA SER A 564 7.42 -11.88 -25.50
C SER A 564 6.15 -11.50 -24.76
N GLY A 565 5.95 -10.20 -24.64
CA GLY A 565 4.74 -9.59 -24.09
C GLY A 565 4.18 -8.51 -25.00
N VAL A 566 3.20 -7.79 -24.48
CA VAL A 566 2.60 -6.62 -25.11
C VAL A 566 2.09 -5.67 -24.04
N MET A 567 2.16 -4.38 -24.35
CA MET A 567 1.58 -3.29 -23.59
C MET A 567 0.53 -2.58 -24.46
N ARG A 568 -0.53 -2.07 -23.84
CA ARG A 568 -1.47 -1.14 -24.50
C ARG A 568 -2.02 -0.08 -23.55
N VAL A 569 -2.57 0.99 -24.15
CA VAL A 569 -3.41 1.95 -23.44
C VAL A 569 -4.80 1.96 -24.07
N VAL A 570 -5.83 1.77 -23.24
CA VAL A 570 -7.24 1.75 -23.64
C VAL A 570 -7.98 2.92 -23.00
N SER A 571 -8.55 3.81 -23.82
CA SER A 571 -9.28 5.01 -23.42
C SER A 571 -10.77 4.83 -23.71
N THR A 572 -11.62 4.80 -22.67
CA THR A 572 -13.07 4.53 -22.80
C THR A 572 -13.40 3.27 -23.64
N GLY A 573 -12.64 2.18 -23.43
CA GLY A 573 -12.81 0.91 -24.14
C GLY A 573 -12.13 0.84 -25.52
N GLU A 574 -11.62 1.94 -26.06
CA GLU A 574 -10.93 2.00 -27.34
C GLU A 574 -9.40 1.91 -27.18
N GLU A 575 -8.73 1.04 -27.94
CA GLU A 575 -7.27 0.89 -27.89
C GLU A 575 -6.59 2.07 -28.63
N ARG A 576 -5.90 2.94 -27.88
CA ARG A 576 -5.26 4.15 -28.41
C ARG A 576 -3.77 3.97 -28.72
N VAL A 577 -3.11 2.99 -28.10
CA VAL A 577 -1.75 2.57 -28.47
C VAL A 577 -1.50 1.13 -28.08
N ARG A 578 -0.62 0.46 -28.84
CA ARG A 578 -0.05 -0.85 -28.56
C ARG A 578 1.47 -0.80 -28.72
N GLN A 579 2.19 -1.56 -27.92
CA GLN A 579 3.63 -1.76 -28.01
C GLN A 579 3.97 -3.21 -27.68
N ASP A 580 4.49 -3.96 -28.65
CA ASP A 580 4.98 -5.32 -28.41
C ASP A 580 6.33 -5.28 -27.66
N ILE A 581 6.58 -6.31 -26.85
CA ILE A 581 7.72 -6.38 -25.93
C ILE A 581 8.51 -7.66 -26.23
N ALA A 582 9.79 -7.52 -26.58
CA ALA A 582 10.73 -8.63 -26.68
C ALA A 582 11.59 -8.68 -25.41
N ALA A 583 11.17 -9.49 -24.43
CA ALA A 583 11.80 -9.54 -23.11
C ALA A 583 13.11 -10.33 -23.16
N GLY A 584 14.24 -9.64 -23.08
CA GLY A 584 15.58 -10.24 -22.99
C GLY A 584 16.00 -10.58 -21.57
N SER A 585 17.08 -11.35 -21.41
CA SER A 585 17.65 -11.71 -20.10
C SER A 585 18.30 -10.53 -19.34
N ALA A 586 18.53 -9.42 -20.02
CA ALA A 586 18.95 -8.14 -19.44
C ALA A 586 17.80 -7.13 -19.43
N TRP A 587 17.85 -6.15 -18.53
CA TRP A 587 16.95 -5.00 -18.55
C TRP A 587 17.14 -4.17 -19.81
N SER A 588 16.04 -3.81 -20.47
CA SER A 588 16.02 -2.94 -21.63
C SER A 588 14.84 -1.97 -21.57
N ARG A 589 15.04 -0.75 -22.08
CA ARG A 589 13.98 0.29 -22.11
C ARG A 589 13.24 0.26 -23.44
N THR A 590 11.94 0.48 -23.40
CA THR A 590 11.09 0.58 -24.59
C THR A 590 10.03 1.65 -24.38
N CYS A 591 9.63 2.33 -25.45
CA CYS A 591 8.59 3.35 -25.42
C CYS A 591 7.51 3.02 -26.44
N THR A 592 6.27 3.41 -26.16
CA THR A 592 5.18 3.37 -27.14
C THR A 592 5.40 4.35 -28.30
N PRO A 593 4.68 4.18 -29.42
CA PRO A 593 4.28 5.30 -30.25
C PRO A 593 3.65 6.44 -29.42
N SER A 594 3.72 7.66 -29.94
CA SER A 594 2.95 8.79 -29.39
C SER A 594 1.46 8.58 -29.68
N PHE A 595 0.60 8.82 -28.70
CA PHE A 595 -0.85 8.65 -28.81
C PHE A 595 -1.60 9.76 -28.09
N ARG A 596 -2.86 9.99 -28.48
CA ARG A 596 -3.76 10.91 -27.77
C ARG A 596 -4.81 10.15 -26.95
N ALA A 597 -4.93 10.53 -25.68
CA ALA A 597 -5.96 10.03 -24.77
C ALA A 597 -7.34 10.61 -25.17
N LYS A 598 -8.36 9.75 -25.28
CA LYS A 598 -9.68 10.13 -25.77
C LYS A 598 -10.51 10.82 -24.68
N THR A 599 -10.48 10.27 -23.49
CA THR A 599 -11.03 10.87 -22.26
C THR A 599 -10.02 10.74 -21.12
N ASP A 600 -10.40 11.08 -19.90
CA ASP A 600 -9.60 10.85 -18.70
C ASP A 600 -9.60 9.36 -18.26
N ASP A 601 -10.52 8.54 -18.76
CA ASP A 601 -10.67 7.14 -18.36
C ASP A 601 -9.79 6.21 -19.20
N ASN A 602 -8.55 6.05 -18.71
CA ASN A 602 -7.47 5.36 -19.39
C ASN A 602 -6.99 4.15 -18.58
N ASN A 603 -6.81 3.02 -19.26
CA ASN A 603 -6.35 1.77 -18.69
C ASN A 603 -5.00 1.43 -19.34
N VAL A 604 -3.93 1.43 -18.56
CA VAL A 604 -2.63 0.87 -18.98
C VAL A 604 -2.65 -0.62 -18.67
N GLN A 605 -2.42 -1.47 -19.67
CA GLN A 605 -2.47 -2.93 -19.54
C GLN A 605 -1.20 -3.59 -20.12
N PHE A 606 -0.75 -4.68 -19.47
CA PHE A 606 0.34 -5.54 -19.93
C PHE A 606 -0.11 -7.01 -19.97
N GLY A 607 0.33 -7.75 -20.99
CA GLY A 607 -0.02 -9.15 -21.22
C GLY A 607 1.11 -9.92 -21.92
N VAL A 608 0.99 -11.25 -21.95
CA VAL A 608 1.99 -12.14 -22.57
C VAL A 608 1.54 -12.48 -23.99
N THR A 609 2.48 -12.47 -24.95
CA THR A 609 2.22 -12.84 -26.35
C THR A 609 2.87 -14.16 -26.76
N SER A 610 3.99 -14.55 -26.13
CA SER A 610 4.56 -15.90 -26.32
C SER A 610 5.38 -16.40 -25.12
N GLY A 611 5.29 -17.72 -24.89
CA GLY A 611 5.94 -18.43 -23.80
C GLY A 611 5.08 -18.53 -22.53
N ALA A 612 5.34 -19.54 -21.70
CA ALA A 612 4.48 -19.93 -20.58
C ALA A 612 4.93 -19.39 -19.20
N GLY A 613 5.92 -18.49 -19.18
CA GLY A 613 6.53 -17.95 -17.96
C GLY A 613 6.06 -16.54 -17.58
N SER A 614 7.00 -15.72 -17.16
CA SER A 614 6.82 -14.33 -16.72
C SER A 614 7.94 -13.41 -17.21
N TYR A 615 7.60 -12.13 -17.36
CA TYR A 615 8.54 -11.04 -17.52
C TYR A 615 8.24 -9.91 -16.52
N LEU A 616 9.24 -9.08 -16.25
CA LEU A 616 9.19 -7.94 -15.34
C LEU A 616 9.00 -6.63 -16.10
N VAL A 617 8.28 -5.67 -15.50
CA VAL A 617 8.15 -4.29 -15.99
C VAL A 617 8.37 -3.30 -14.84
N ASP A 618 9.12 -2.23 -15.12
CA ASP A 618 9.56 -1.22 -14.14
C ASP A 618 9.68 0.19 -14.80
N ASN A 619 9.85 1.25 -14.00
CA ASN A 619 10.14 2.63 -14.38
C ASN A 619 9.23 3.20 -15.49
N ILE A 620 7.91 2.99 -15.34
CA ILE A 620 6.90 3.40 -16.32
C ILE A 620 6.69 4.93 -16.23
N ALA A 621 7.44 5.66 -17.05
CA ALA A 621 7.39 7.11 -17.16
C ALA A 621 6.29 7.57 -18.12
N ILE A 622 5.54 8.59 -17.71
CA ILE A 622 4.59 9.29 -18.58
C ILE A 622 5.31 10.50 -19.21
N VAL A 623 5.64 10.39 -20.49
CA VAL A 623 6.15 11.52 -21.29
C VAL A 623 4.96 12.28 -21.85
N GLU A 624 4.88 13.59 -21.58
CA GLU A 624 3.93 14.48 -22.24
C GLU A 624 4.48 14.89 -23.62
N GLU A 625 3.66 14.78 -24.67
CA GLU A 625 4.07 15.07 -26.05
C GLU A 625 3.45 16.40 -26.54
N PRO A 626 4.09 17.13 -27.46
CA PRO A 626 3.55 18.36 -28.04
C PRO A 626 2.15 18.15 -28.61
N ARG A 627 1.23 19.08 -28.30
CA ARG A 627 -0.15 19.08 -28.80
C ARG A 627 -0.22 19.70 -30.19
N PHE A 628 -1.17 19.23 -30.99
CA PHE A 628 -1.52 19.85 -32.27
C PHE A 628 -2.61 20.91 -32.04
N ILE A 629 -2.49 22.07 -32.71
CA ILE A 629 -3.64 22.94 -32.99
C ILE A 629 -4.49 22.21 -34.03
N SER A 630 -5.82 22.30 -33.89
CA SER A 630 -6.79 21.76 -34.85
C SER A 630 -7.54 22.91 -35.51
N GLU A 631 -7.68 22.83 -36.84
CA GLU A 631 -8.50 23.71 -37.68
C GLU A 631 -9.65 22.90 -38.31
N PRO A 632 -10.78 22.73 -37.61
CA PRO A 632 -11.97 22.08 -38.17
C PRO A 632 -12.49 22.80 -39.41
N GLY A 633 -12.81 22.06 -40.46
CA GLY A 633 -13.32 22.62 -41.71
C GLY A 633 -12.25 23.26 -42.60
N VAL A 634 -10.95 23.05 -42.34
CA VAL A 634 -9.86 23.61 -43.15
C VAL A 634 -9.07 22.51 -43.87
N ASP A 635 -8.99 22.62 -45.19
CA ASP A 635 -7.99 21.93 -46.01
C ASP A 635 -6.79 22.86 -46.25
N ARG A 636 -5.57 22.31 -46.21
CA ARG A 636 -4.32 22.98 -46.55
C ARG A 636 -3.51 22.06 -47.47
N PRO A 637 -3.75 22.04 -48.79
CA PRO A 637 -3.11 21.07 -49.66
C PRO A 637 -1.63 21.37 -49.92
N GLY A 638 -0.85 20.32 -50.20
CA GLY A 638 0.59 20.42 -50.46
C GLY A 638 1.46 20.20 -49.22
N GLN A 639 2.78 20.21 -49.43
CA GLN A 639 3.82 19.79 -48.46
C GLN A 639 3.70 18.31 -48.02
N ASP A 640 2.95 17.50 -48.75
CA ASP A 640 2.64 16.12 -48.41
C ASP A 640 3.87 15.20 -48.52
N ILE A 641 4.25 14.59 -47.39
CA ILE A 641 5.31 13.57 -47.31
C ILE A 641 4.75 12.15 -47.42
N ARG A 642 3.49 11.93 -47.01
CA ARG A 642 2.85 10.62 -47.02
C ARG A 642 1.33 10.77 -46.99
N SER A 643 0.62 9.85 -47.66
CA SER A 643 -0.83 9.68 -47.47
C SER A 643 -1.17 8.25 -47.04
N LEU A 644 -2.25 8.09 -46.29
CA LEU A 644 -2.80 6.78 -45.89
C LEU A 644 -4.32 6.85 -45.80
N ASP A 645 -4.99 5.75 -46.10
CA ASP A 645 -6.42 5.58 -45.84
C ASP A 645 -6.63 4.97 -44.44
N LEU A 646 -7.66 5.40 -43.72
CA LEU A 646 -7.99 4.96 -42.37
C LEU A 646 -9.14 3.94 -42.36
N LEU A 647 -9.03 2.93 -41.50
CA LEU A 647 -10.09 1.95 -41.26
C LEU A 647 -11.27 2.51 -40.43
N VAL A 648 -11.05 3.62 -39.72
CA VAL A 648 -12.05 4.30 -38.88
C VAL A 648 -11.99 5.80 -39.17
N ALA A 649 -13.15 6.44 -39.25
CA ALA A 649 -13.29 7.88 -39.52
C ALA A 649 -13.00 8.75 -38.27
N ASP A 650 -11.85 8.52 -37.62
CA ASP A 650 -11.39 9.33 -36.48
C ASP A 650 -10.31 10.35 -36.91
N PRO A 651 -10.59 11.67 -36.81
CA PRO A 651 -9.60 12.76 -36.88
C PRO A 651 -8.24 12.46 -36.26
N VAL A 652 -8.24 11.84 -35.09
CA VAL A 652 -7.06 11.73 -34.23
C VAL A 652 -6.10 10.64 -34.73
N LEU A 653 -6.53 9.73 -35.61
CA LEU A 653 -5.63 8.77 -36.22
C LEU A 653 -4.66 9.43 -37.22
N CYS A 654 -5.05 10.56 -37.85
CA CYS A 654 -4.10 11.36 -38.64
C CYS A 654 -3.15 12.18 -37.75
N GLU A 655 -3.63 12.67 -36.60
CA GLU A 655 -2.84 13.36 -35.58
C GLU A 655 -1.75 12.43 -35.01
N ASP A 656 -2.15 11.23 -34.59
CA ASP A 656 -1.27 10.20 -34.05
C ASP A 656 -0.32 9.64 -35.13
N ALA A 657 -0.76 9.51 -36.39
CA ALA A 657 0.13 9.20 -37.51
C ALA A 657 1.19 10.30 -37.73
N CYS A 658 0.82 11.59 -37.71
CA CYS A 658 1.78 12.69 -37.85
C CYS A 658 2.70 12.85 -36.65
N ALA A 659 2.27 12.49 -35.45
CA ALA A 659 3.12 12.51 -34.27
C ALA A 659 4.27 11.49 -34.35
N ASN A 660 4.03 10.35 -35.01
CA ASN A 660 4.99 9.26 -35.16
C ASN A 660 5.76 9.25 -36.50
N GLU A 661 5.32 10.02 -37.50
CA GLU A 661 6.02 10.18 -38.76
C GLU A 661 7.16 11.21 -38.67
N SER A 662 8.34 10.84 -39.17
CA SER A 662 9.53 11.69 -39.03
C SER A 662 9.42 12.94 -39.89
N GLY A 663 9.65 14.11 -39.29
CA GLY A 663 9.51 15.40 -39.97
C GLY A 663 8.06 15.84 -40.24
N CYS A 664 7.04 15.11 -39.78
CA CYS A 664 5.66 15.55 -39.96
C CYS A 664 5.29 16.70 -38.99
N VAL A 665 5.07 17.89 -39.54
CA VAL A 665 4.70 19.12 -38.81
C VAL A 665 3.19 19.35 -38.81
N ALA A 666 2.51 18.93 -39.88
CA ALA A 666 1.07 19.10 -40.05
C ALA A 666 0.42 17.87 -40.72
N TYR A 667 -0.88 17.72 -40.57
CA TYR A 667 -1.69 16.72 -41.27
C TYR A 667 -3.01 17.32 -41.73
N THR A 668 -3.56 16.79 -42.82
CA THR A 668 -4.97 17.02 -43.18
C THR A 668 -5.70 15.69 -43.23
N TYR A 669 -6.80 15.60 -42.48
CA TYR A 669 -7.78 14.51 -42.58
C TYR A 669 -8.85 14.90 -43.58
N VAL A 670 -9.32 13.91 -44.35
CA VAL A 670 -10.45 14.01 -45.27
C VAL A 670 -11.48 12.94 -44.93
N ALA A 671 -12.74 13.33 -44.79
CA ALA A 671 -13.82 12.42 -44.42
C ALA A 671 -14.12 11.34 -45.49
N PRO A 672 -14.71 10.20 -45.09
CA PRO A 672 -15.16 9.15 -46.02
C PRO A 672 -16.08 9.70 -47.11
N GLY A 673 -15.98 9.16 -48.33
CA GLY A 673 -16.79 9.53 -49.49
C GLY A 673 -16.23 10.69 -50.33
N HIS A 674 -15.25 11.46 -49.84
CA HIS A 674 -14.73 12.64 -50.54
C HIS A 674 -13.49 12.38 -51.40
N GLN A 675 -12.58 11.50 -50.95
CA GLN A 675 -11.37 11.09 -51.70
C GLN A 675 -11.22 9.56 -51.82
N GLY A 676 -12.26 8.82 -51.45
CA GLY A 676 -12.30 7.36 -51.40
C GLY A 676 -13.48 6.90 -50.55
N VAL A 677 -13.69 5.59 -50.44
CA VAL A 677 -14.71 5.02 -49.53
C VAL A 677 -14.31 5.19 -48.06
N ASN A 678 -13.01 5.18 -47.78
CA ASN A 678 -12.43 5.37 -46.45
C ASN A 678 -12.12 6.85 -46.17
N ALA A 679 -11.92 7.20 -44.90
CA ALA A 679 -11.28 8.47 -44.54
C ALA A 679 -9.79 8.45 -44.94
N ARG A 680 -9.19 9.61 -45.19
CA ARG A 680 -7.80 9.71 -45.69
C ARG A 680 -6.98 10.75 -44.94
N CYS A 681 -5.75 10.40 -44.58
CA CYS A 681 -4.76 11.31 -44.01
C CYS A 681 -3.75 11.75 -45.06
N TRP A 682 -3.33 13.00 -44.96
CA TRP A 682 -2.24 13.62 -45.72
C TRP A 682 -1.25 14.27 -44.75
N LEU A 683 -0.17 13.54 -44.46
CA LEU A 683 0.91 13.94 -43.54
C LEU A 683 1.90 14.87 -44.26
N LYS A 684 2.35 15.95 -43.61
CA LYS A 684 3.05 17.07 -44.25
C LYS A 684 4.32 17.50 -43.51
N SER A 685 5.35 17.87 -44.28
CA SER A 685 6.64 18.38 -43.78
C SER A 685 6.58 19.79 -43.19
N ALA A 686 5.56 20.58 -43.57
CA ALA A 686 5.33 21.94 -43.10
C ALA A 686 3.83 22.27 -43.12
N LEU A 687 3.43 23.32 -42.41
CA LEU A 687 2.08 23.89 -42.50
C LEU A 687 1.94 24.70 -43.80
N PRO A 688 1.06 24.33 -44.76
CA PRO A 688 0.93 25.09 -46.00
C PRO A 688 0.24 26.44 -45.76
N ALA A 689 0.76 27.50 -46.39
CA ALA A 689 0.20 28.85 -46.26
C ALA A 689 -1.22 28.95 -46.84
N THR A 690 -1.48 28.25 -47.95
CA THR A 690 -2.80 28.17 -48.59
C THR A 690 -3.76 27.36 -47.73
N SER A 691 -4.96 27.91 -47.50
CA SER A 691 -6.05 27.24 -46.80
C SER A 691 -7.39 27.40 -47.54
N TYR A 692 -8.20 26.35 -47.56
CA TYR A 692 -9.54 26.33 -48.12
C TYR A 692 -10.55 25.93 -47.05
N SER A 693 -11.67 26.66 -46.97
CA SER A 693 -12.80 26.29 -46.11
C SER A 693 -13.62 25.17 -46.76
N THR A 694 -13.91 24.12 -46.01
CA THR A 694 -14.66 22.92 -46.41
C THR A 694 -15.50 22.43 -45.22
N SER A 695 -16.47 21.54 -45.44
CA SER A 695 -17.18 20.86 -44.34
C SER A 695 -16.72 19.43 -44.07
N TRP A 696 -15.73 18.94 -44.83
CA TRP A 696 -15.32 17.52 -44.86
C TRP A 696 -13.81 17.29 -44.63
N CYS A 697 -12.99 18.33 -44.64
CA CYS A 697 -11.59 18.25 -44.21
C CYS A 697 -11.41 18.89 -42.83
N HIS A 698 -10.34 18.52 -42.14
CA HIS A 698 -9.74 19.37 -41.10
C HIS A 698 -8.23 19.20 -41.12
N THR A 699 -7.52 20.26 -40.75
CA THR A 699 -6.07 20.27 -40.69
C THR A 699 -5.63 20.39 -39.23
N GLY A 700 -4.52 19.76 -38.87
CA GLY A 700 -3.89 19.96 -37.58
C GLY A 700 -2.39 20.11 -37.71
N TYR A 701 -1.77 20.92 -36.85
CA TYR A 701 -0.33 21.19 -36.89
C TYR A 701 0.25 21.37 -35.50
N ARG A 702 1.52 20.99 -35.33
CA ARG A 702 2.25 21.18 -34.07
C ARG A 702 2.36 22.68 -33.75
N LEU A 703 2.22 23.05 -32.48
CA LEU A 703 2.73 24.34 -32.01
C LEU A 703 4.26 24.42 -32.29
N PRO A 704 4.78 25.54 -32.83
CA PRO A 704 6.20 25.76 -33.04
C PRO A 704 6.96 26.05 -31.73
#